data_AF-A0A1F6YNH4-F1
#
_entry.id   AF-A0A1F6YNH4-F1
#
_cell.length_a   1.000
_cell.length_b   1.000
_cell.length_c   1.000
_cell.angle_alpha   90.00
_cell.angle_beta   90.00
_cell.angle_gamma   90.00
#
_symmetry.space_group_name_H-M   'P 1'
#
loop_
_entity.id
_entity.type
_entity.pdbx_description
1 polymer ?
#
loop_
_entity_poly.entity_id
_entity_poly.type
_entity_poly.pdbx_seq_one_letter_code
_entity_poly.pdbx_strand_id
1 'polypeptide(L)'
;MKTLNTTEFDQIALRLASPDQVKEWSFGEVTKPETINYRTGRSERGGLFDEKIFGPEKDYECYCGKYRRIRYKDIICEKCGVEVTRSIVRRERMGHIELSTPVSHIWFLRGVPSRMSILLNISVSDLEKVIYFAGYIIIKVHEDEKENILSGLDKEYKNKLKNSADDETREKLKTLLSITKKEIGEIYEGKVLNEISFHHYSLKYGTCFEANIGAEAIYSIFKNLDLNKLKHLTEKMLEKTSAAEKEKLQKRLSLIRAMTYAGIRPEWMFLTVIPVIPPVLRPMVALDGGRHATSDLNDLYRRVINRNNRLKKLKEINAPDVILRNEKRIIQEAVDALIDNSIAKQNDSAAMSQSQKRPLKSLSDNLKSKQGLFRQNLLGKRVDYSGRSVIVVGPELKLNQCGLPKHMALELFRPFVISKILQAELAFNIRGANKLIEEREAVVWAMLEEVIAGKYVLLNRAPTLHRLGIQAFKPVLIEGNAIQVHPLVCQAFNADFDGDQMAVYVPLLEEAQWEAKELMASNKNLLKPQNGDPIVHPRMDMVLGSYWMTKSVDGEIGEGKYFPNPNTAITAHDYGIVSLRAKIKVLATDSYKYKKFDGEVFGTSVGKLLFNSILPDDFSYVNDEMTQDRLSMLLDEIIVHSGVDNTPAILDKIKAFGFKYSTVSGTTWGLDNVKVPAEKKKIIEEGKKMEENIIVQWKEGLLSLDEKYQKIIEIWTQVKKNLEKILPQTLDKNGSTYDIFTSKARGNMGSLSQLVGMIGLIQNNQGKTLEFPIIPCYQEGLSPIEYFVITHGARKGASDTALNTAKAGYLTRRLVDVAQDVVVTEEDCGTKEGKIVTRENISGIEIPLSKNIRGRVLAGDLKDKNGKIIYKRGFLITKEEAYNIEGAGFTEVFVRSPLTCKTVHGLCVQCYGLDLGRNRLVEQGEAVGIIAAQAIGEPGTQLTLRTFHAGGVAGTDITTGLPRVEEIFERRIPKNPAIISETDGEVLEIKAKDGKEKIIKVLSDLPRLGVEGKAGSKEDGPLRRSDSETRKKNEMEYLVAFRRTPIVKAGDKVKKGQLLTDGSADIAEMFRLGNKELVEGYIIEEINKVYELQSASISRKHTEIIIRQMFSRRKIKDAGETNFSIGDIVENTAFIEENQRVVDLGGKEAKAETVVLGITEVSLRTKSWLSAASFQNTNRVLIENAIKGGVDNLRGLKENVIIGRLIPAGTGFKNKFDSTKEE
;
A
#
# COMPACT_ATOMS: atom_id res chain seq x y z
N MET A 1 21.70 9.06 32.35
CA MET A 1 20.79 9.79 31.42
C MET A 1 19.81 10.61 32.24
N LYS A 2 19.94 11.95 32.23
CA LYS A 2 18.83 12.84 32.61
C LYS A 2 17.67 12.49 31.67
N THR A 3 16.46 12.38 32.19
CA THR A 3 15.23 12.18 31.41
C THR A 3 15.22 13.20 30.27
N LEU A 4 15.53 12.75 29.04
CA LEU A 4 15.37 13.57 27.85
C LEU A 4 13.94 14.10 27.87
N ASN A 5 13.75 15.39 27.63
CA ASN A 5 12.41 15.94 27.43
C ASN A 5 11.89 15.30 26.14
N THR A 6 11.14 14.21 26.25
CA THR A 6 10.73 13.36 25.11
C THR A 6 9.73 14.06 24.20
N THR A 7 9.30 15.28 24.52
CA THR A 7 8.33 16.06 23.75
C THR A 7 8.99 17.02 22.75
N GLU A 8 10.20 17.52 22.99
CA GLU A 8 10.85 18.60 22.22
C GLU A 8 12.15 18.12 21.53
N PHE A 9 12.07 17.78 20.25
CA PHE A 9 13.22 17.43 19.40
C PHE A 9 12.82 17.49 17.93
N ASP A 10 13.64 18.01 17.02
CA ASP A 10 13.22 18.15 15.61
C ASP A 10 13.67 17.01 14.70
N GLN A 11 14.69 16.24 15.12
CA GLN A 11 15.32 15.23 14.28
C GLN A 11 15.67 13.97 15.06
N ILE A 12 15.69 12.82 14.37
CA ILE A 12 16.17 11.54 14.91
C ILE A 12 17.32 11.04 14.05
N ALA A 13 18.48 10.78 14.67
CA ALA A 13 19.64 10.21 14.00
C ALA A 13 19.82 8.71 14.33
N LEU A 14 20.21 7.92 13.33
CA LEU A 14 20.58 6.52 13.46
C LEU A 14 22.05 6.32 13.06
N ARG A 15 22.87 5.82 13.99
CA ARG A 15 24.31 5.56 13.79
C ARG A 15 24.71 4.22 14.42
N LEU A 16 25.84 3.68 13.96
CA LEU A 16 26.52 2.56 14.61
C LEU A 16 26.97 2.94 16.03
N ALA A 17 26.66 2.10 17.01
CA ALA A 17 27.07 2.31 18.40
C ALA A 17 28.50 1.82 18.61
N SER A 18 29.36 2.66 19.20
CA SER A 18 30.70 2.22 19.61
C SER A 18 30.64 1.40 20.91
N PRO A 19 31.65 0.54 21.19
CA PRO A 19 31.71 -0.18 22.47
C PRO A 19 31.66 0.74 23.69
N ASP A 20 32.29 1.92 23.60
CA ASP A 20 32.32 2.90 24.68
C ASP A 20 30.93 3.53 24.92
N GLN A 21 30.19 3.82 23.85
CA GLN A 21 28.79 4.28 23.95
C GLN A 21 27.89 3.22 24.59
N VAL A 22 28.07 1.95 24.25
CA VAL A 22 27.32 0.85 24.88
C VAL A 22 27.61 0.78 26.39
N LYS A 23 28.87 1.00 26.79
CA LYS A 23 29.25 1.08 28.22
C LYS A 23 28.62 2.30 28.90
N GLU A 24 28.54 3.44 28.22
CA GLU A 24 27.89 4.66 28.73
C GLU A 24 26.39 4.47 28.99
N TRP A 25 25.69 3.71 28.13
CA TRP A 25 24.27 3.39 28.33
C TRP A 25 24.02 2.39 29.46
N SER A 26 25.04 1.62 29.82
CA SER A 26 24.90 0.52 30.74
C SER A 26 25.04 0.93 32.20
N PHE A 27 24.18 0.36 33.04
CA PHE A 27 24.23 0.52 34.49
C PHE A 27 25.01 -0.61 35.19
N GLY A 28 25.54 -1.58 34.45
CA GLY A 28 26.35 -2.68 34.99
C GLY A 28 26.50 -3.87 34.04
N GLU A 29 27.53 -4.68 34.28
CA GLU A 29 27.82 -5.92 33.52
C GLU A 29 26.98 -7.09 34.04
N VAL A 30 26.35 -7.82 33.13
CA VAL A 30 25.66 -9.10 33.41
C VAL A 30 26.66 -10.24 33.25
N THR A 31 27.06 -10.83 34.38
CA THR A 31 28.08 -11.89 34.41
C THR A 31 27.48 -13.29 34.46
N LYS A 32 26.27 -13.42 35.03
CA LYS A 32 25.64 -14.70 35.31
C LYS A 32 24.46 -15.00 34.36
N PRO A 33 24.33 -16.25 33.89
CA PRO A 33 23.26 -16.68 33.00
C PRO A 33 21.90 -16.87 33.70
N GLU A 34 21.88 -16.94 35.02
CA GLU A 34 20.67 -17.17 35.81
C GLU A 34 19.70 -15.97 35.75
N THR A 35 18.40 -16.27 35.88
CA THR A 35 17.33 -15.27 35.85
C THR A 35 16.80 -14.99 37.26
N ILE A 36 16.05 -15.94 37.81
CA ILE A 36 15.44 -15.87 39.13
C ILE A 36 15.75 -17.14 39.91
N ASN A 37 15.69 -17.04 41.24
CA ASN A 37 15.76 -18.18 42.11
C ASN A 37 14.41 -18.90 42.14
N TYR A 38 14.36 -20.17 41.74
CA TYR A 38 13.10 -20.92 41.66
C TYR A 38 12.41 -21.15 43.02
N ARG A 39 13.13 -21.04 44.15
CA ARG A 39 12.56 -21.22 45.50
C ARG A 39 11.97 -19.92 46.04
N THR A 40 12.70 -18.82 45.91
CA THR A 40 12.29 -17.53 46.49
C THR A 40 11.53 -16.65 45.51
N GLY A 41 11.56 -16.96 44.21
CA GLY A 41 11.00 -16.16 43.14
C GLY A 41 11.74 -14.84 42.89
N ARG A 42 12.85 -14.57 43.60
CA ARG A 42 13.60 -13.31 43.50
C ARG A 42 14.66 -13.36 42.41
N SER A 43 14.95 -12.20 41.83
CA SER A 43 16.04 -12.03 40.85
C SER A 43 17.41 -12.42 41.41
N GLU A 44 18.21 -13.13 40.60
CA GLU A 44 19.57 -13.53 40.97
C GLU A 44 20.57 -12.37 40.82
N ARG A 45 21.53 -12.29 41.74
CA ARG A 45 22.58 -11.25 41.72
C ARG A 45 23.59 -11.48 40.60
N GLY A 46 23.90 -10.45 39.83
CA GLY A 46 24.73 -10.51 38.61
C GLY A 46 24.04 -11.19 37.43
N GLY A 47 22.79 -11.64 37.59
CA GLY A 47 22.01 -12.33 36.58
C GLY A 47 21.26 -11.41 35.62
N LEU A 48 20.47 -12.01 34.74
CA LEU A 48 19.71 -11.30 33.70
C LEU A 48 18.61 -10.37 34.26
N PHE A 49 18.23 -10.48 35.53
CA PHE A 49 17.20 -9.66 36.15
C PHE A 49 17.71 -8.87 37.36
N ASP A 50 19.04 -8.79 37.56
CA ASP A 50 19.67 -8.19 38.73
C ASP A 50 19.12 -6.80 39.07
N GLU A 51 18.64 -6.64 40.30
CA GLU A 51 18.13 -5.37 40.80
C GLU A 51 19.22 -4.29 40.92
N LYS A 52 20.49 -4.68 41.09
CA LYS A 52 21.59 -3.73 41.15
C LYS A 52 21.78 -3.01 39.81
N ILE A 53 21.64 -3.74 38.70
CA ILE A 53 21.86 -3.23 37.34
C ILE A 53 20.61 -2.50 36.85
N PHE A 54 19.46 -3.17 36.91
CA PHE A 54 18.24 -2.69 36.27
C PHE A 54 17.35 -1.83 37.18
N GLY A 55 17.58 -1.84 38.49
CA GLY A 55 16.76 -1.16 39.49
C GLY A 55 15.80 -2.10 40.25
N PRO A 56 15.04 -1.59 41.24
CA PRO A 56 14.29 -2.42 42.18
C PRO A 56 13.04 -3.06 41.58
N GLU A 57 12.68 -4.28 42.00
CA GLU A 57 11.46 -4.96 41.54
C GLU A 57 10.17 -4.28 42.05
N LYS A 58 10.22 -3.72 43.25
CA LYS A 58 9.10 -3.03 43.90
C LYS A 58 9.44 -1.56 44.14
N ASP A 59 8.43 -0.71 44.09
CA ASP A 59 8.61 0.72 44.27
C ASP A 59 9.18 1.05 45.66
N TYR A 60 10.32 1.73 45.66
CA TYR A 60 11.05 2.16 46.86
C TYR A 60 11.41 1.01 47.82
N GLU A 61 11.72 -0.17 47.30
CA GLU A 61 12.23 -1.31 48.07
C GLU A 61 13.52 -1.85 47.45
N CYS A 62 14.58 -1.98 48.26
CA CYS A 62 15.83 -2.62 47.83
C CYS A 62 15.78 -4.16 47.97
N TYR A 63 16.60 -4.88 47.18
CA TYR A 63 16.69 -6.35 47.20
C TYR A 63 16.76 -6.97 48.61
N CYS A 64 17.56 -6.41 49.53
CA CYS A 64 17.72 -6.98 50.87
C CYS A 64 16.62 -6.58 51.87
N GLY A 65 15.73 -5.65 51.52
CA GLY A 65 14.67 -5.15 52.40
C GLY A 65 15.12 -4.17 53.50
N LYS A 66 16.41 -3.78 53.58
CA LYS A 66 16.92 -2.80 54.55
C LYS A 66 16.23 -1.44 54.40
N TYR A 67 16.16 -0.95 53.17
CA TYR A 67 15.45 0.27 52.81
C TYR A 67 14.13 -0.06 52.14
N ARG A 68 13.04 0.44 52.74
CA ARG A 68 11.65 0.32 52.30
C ARG A 68 10.96 1.65 52.53
N ARG A 69 10.07 2.04 51.61
CA ARG A 69 9.28 3.29 51.60
C ARG A 69 9.99 4.48 50.96
N ILE A 70 9.19 5.43 50.50
CA ILE A 70 9.59 6.63 49.76
C ILE A 70 10.57 7.56 50.51
N ARG A 71 10.63 7.50 51.86
CA ARG A 71 11.56 8.33 52.65
C ARG A 71 13.04 8.09 52.35
N TYR A 72 13.38 6.92 51.79
CA TYR A 72 14.75 6.54 51.43
C TYR A 72 15.00 6.67 49.92
N LYS A 73 14.20 7.48 49.23
CA LYS A 73 14.33 7.72 47.79
C LYS A 73 15.77 8.14 47.45
N ASP A 74 16.29 7.59 46.35
CA ASP A 74 17.61 7.87 45.77
C ASP A 74 18.82 7.42 46.65
N ILE A 75 18.57 6.68 47.74
CA ILE A 75 19.63 6.05 48.54
C ILE A 75 20.05 4.73 47.87
N ILE A 76 21.35 4.55 47.67
CA ILE A 76 21.94 3.28 47.23
C ILE A 76 22.19 2.40 48.45
N CYS A 77 21.63 1.19 48.46
CA CYS A 77 21.75 0.31 49.60
C CYS A 77 23.18 -0.23 49.76
N GLU A 78 23.84 0.03 50.89
CA GLU A 78 25.19 -0.47 51.18
C GLU A 78 25.30 -2.01 51.16
N LYS A 79 24.22 -2.73 51.48
CA LYS A 79 24.24 -4.21 51.58
C LYS A 79 24.02 -4.91 50.24
N CYS A 80 23.22 -4.34 49.35
CA CYS A 80 22.87 -4.98 48.08
C CYS A 80 23.20 -4.15 46.83
N GLY A 81 23.63 -2.90 46.99
CA GLY A 81 23.97 -1.98 45.89
C GLY A 81 22.76 -1.50 45.09
N VAL A 82 21.53 -1.84 45.51
CA VAL A 82 20.29 -1.46 44.80
C VAL A 82 19.89 -0.06 45.21
N GLU A 83 19.62 0.78 44.21
CA GLU A 83 19.09 2.12 44.37
C GLU A 83 17.59 2.08 44.66
N VAL A 84 17.15 2.86 45.66
CA VAL A 84 15.75 2.89 46.09
C VAL A 84 14.97 3.91 45.25
N THR A 85 14.43 3.45 44.13
CA THR A 85 13.61 4.26 43.21
C THR A 85 12.28 3.56 42.89
N ARG A 86 11.48 4.15 42.00
CA ARG A 86 10.35 3.45 41.39
C ARG A 86 10.86 2.31 40.50
N SER A 87 10.11 1.21 40.45
CA SER A 87 10.41 0.03 39.63
C SER A 87 10.38 0.31 38.13
N ILE A 88 9.75 1.41 37.69
CA ILE A 88 9.66 1.82 36.29
C ILE A 88 11.02 1.97 35.61
N VAL A 89 12.08 2.28 36.37
CA VAL A 89 13.45 2.38 35.83
C VAL A 89 13.93 1.07 35.22
N ARG A 90 13.37 -0.09 35.63
CA ARG A 90 13.65 -1.43 35.03
C ARG A 90 13.15 -1.58 33.60
N ARG A 91 12.39 -0.60 33.09
CA ARG A 91 11.98 -0.50 31.69
C ARG A 91 12.97 0.29 30.84
N GLU A 92 13.82 1.10 31.46
CA GLU A 92 14.70 2.06 30.78
C GLU A 92 16.18 1.69 30.90
N ARG A 93 16.62 1.19 32.07
CA ARG A 93 18.03 0.88 32.34
C ARG A 93 18.52 -0.31 31.52
N MET A 94 19.63 -0.15 30.81
CA MET A 94 20.28 -1.21 30.06
C MET A 94 21.44 -1.83 30.84
N GLY A 95 21.69 -3.12 30.60
CA GLY A 95 22.89 -3.83 31.04
C GLY A 95 23.85 -4.01 29.86
N HIS A 96 25.02 -4.59 30.10
CA HIS A 96 25.90 -5.04 29.01
C HIS A 96 26.58 -6.36 29.34
N ILE A 97 27.12 -7.03 28.32
CA ILE A 97 27.96 -8.23 28.42
C ILE A 97 29.28 -7.92 27.73
N GLU A 98 30.39 -8.08 28.43
CA GLU A 98 31.72 -7.97 27.84
C GLU A 98 32.16 -9.32 27.25
N LEU A 99 32.34 -9.35 25.94
CA LEU A 99 32.72 -10.56 25.22
C LEU A 99 34.22 -10.81 25.35
N SER A 100 34.58 -12.08 25.51
CA SER A 100 35.97 -12.54 25.57
C SER A 100 36.67 -12.56 24.22
N THR A 101 35.93 -12.40 23.12
CA THR A 101 36.43 -12.33 21.74
C THR A 101 35.52 -11.38 20.94
N PRO A 102 36.05 -10.56 20.01
CA PRO A 102 35.25 -9.78 19.07
C PRO A 102 34.39 -10.70 18.19
N VAL A 103 33.12 -10.35 18.05
CA VAL A 103 32.13 -11.09 17.26
C VAL A 103 31.62 -10.21 16.13
N SER A 104 31.53 -10.73 14.91
CA SER A 104 30.99 -9.95 13.79
C SER A 104 29.48 -9.77 13.94
N HIS A 105 28.95 -8.60 13.60
CA HIS A 105 27.51 -8.39 13.64
C HIS A 105 26.86 -8.93 12.36
N ILE A 106 25.96 -9.92 12.50
CA ILE A 106 25.34 -10.67 11.39
C ILE A 106 24.75 -9.80 10.27
N TRP A 107 24.15 -8.66 10.61
CA TRP A 107 23.59 -7.75 9.62
C TRP A 107 24.61 -7.16 8.63
N PHE A 108 25.84 -6.85 9.07
CA PHE A 108 26.86 -6.28 8.18
C PHE A 108 27.63 -7.35 7.41
N LEU A 109 27.65 -8.57 7.95
CA LEU A 109 28.23 -9.76 7.33
C LEU A 109 27.31 -10.35 6.25
N ARG A 110 26.08 -10.75 6.62
CA ARG A 110 25.12 -11.49 5.79
C ARG A 110 24.00 -10.63 5.21
N GLY A 111 23.91 -9.36 5.58
CA GLY A 111 22.96 -8.44 4.95
C GLY A 111 23.17 -8.43 3.45
N VAL A 112 22.09 -8.37 2.66
CA VAL A 112 22.18 -8.30 1.20
C VAL A 112 21.99 -6.84 0.78
N PRO A 113 23.04 -6.13 0.30
CA PRO A 113 24.42 -6.59 0.11
C PRO A 113 25.31 -6.46 1.37
N SER A 114 26.35 -7.31 1.45
CA SER A 114 27.24 -7.39 2.62
C SER A 114 28.19 -6.19 2.65
N ARG A 115 28.15 -5.44 3.75
CA ARG A 115 28.90 -4.18 3.88
C ARG A 115 30.38 -4.45 4.12
N MET A 116 30.68 -5.50 4.88
CA MET A 116 32.05 -5.95 5.12
C MET A 116 32.72 -6.47 3.83
N SER A 117 31.99 -7.26 3.03
CA SER A 117 32.48 -7.77 1.74
C SER A 117 32.76 -6.64 0.75
N ILE A 118 31.86 -5.65 0.64
CA ILE A 118 32.05 -4.48 -0.22
C ILE A 118 33.30 -3.70 0.21
N LEU A 119 33.48 -3.47 1.51
CA LEU A 119 34.60 -2.68 2.03
C LEU A 119 35.96 -3.37 1.79
N LEU A 120 36.05 -4.68 2.01
CA LEU A 120 37.28 -5.47 1.79
C LEU A 120 37.50 -5.88 0.34
N ASN A 121 36.49 -5.75 -0.52
CA ASN A 121 36.48 -6.28 -1.89
C ASN A 121 36.61 -7.82 -1.99
N ILE A 122 36.32 -8.55 -0.91
CA ILE A 122 36.35 -10.02 -0.84
C ILE A 122 34.94 -10.59 -1.08
N SER A 123 34.83 -11.82 -1.58
CA SER A 123 33.52 -12.49 -1.73
C SER A 123 32.84 -12.75 -0.38
N VAL A 124 31.50 -12.76 -0.33
CA VAL A 124 30.77 -13.04 0.91
C VAL A 124 31.08 -14.45 1.43
N SER A 125 31.16 -15.43 0.52
CA SER A 125 31.46 -16.82 0.89
C SER A 125 32.83 -16.97 1.55
N ASP A 126 33.85 -16.29 1.02
CA ASP A 126 35.19 -16.38 1.60
C ASP A 126 35.27 -15.64 2.94
N LEU A 127 34.55 -14.53 3.09
CA LEU A 127 34.46 -13.82 4.37
C LEU A 127 33.78 -14.67 5.45
N GLU A 128 32.72 -15.40 5.10
CA GLU A 128 32.05 -16.34 6.00
C GLU A 128 32.99 -17.48 6.42
N LYS A 129 33.76 -18.04 5.49
CA LYS A 129 34.75 -19.08 5.82
C LYS A 129 35.73 -18.59 6.87
N VAL A 130 36.19 -17.34 6.78
CA VAL A 130 37.11 -16.77 7.77
C VAL A 130 36.44 -16.60 9.13
N ILE A 131 35.25 -16.02 9.18
CA ILE A 131 34.55 -15.71 10.44
C ILE A 131 34.14 -16.97 11.20
N TYR A 132 33.64 -17.99 10.51
CA TYR A 132 33.21 -19.26 11.12
C TYR A 132 34.33 -20.31 11.23
N PHE A 133 35.60 -19.87 11.15
CA PHE A 133 36.79 -20.69 11.37
C PHE A 133 36.97 -21.86 10.38
N ALA A 134 36.57 -21.68 9.12
CA ALA A 134 36.78 -22.64 8.03
C ALA A 134 37.94 -22.26 7.06
N GLY A 135 38.43 -21.02 7.08
CA GLY A 135 39.54 -20.57 6.23
C GLY A 135 40.38 -19.46 6.86
N TYR A 136 41.65 -19.36 6.48
CA TYR A 136 42.60 -18.35 6.94
C TYR A 136 42.67 -17.19 5.97
N ILE A 137 42.76 -15.96 6.48
CA ILE A 137 42.97 -14.75 5.67
C ILE A 137 44.38 -14.24 5.86
N ILE A 138 45.06 -13.93 4.74
CA ILE A 138 46.37 -13.28 4.78
C ILE A 138 46.17 -11.82 5.19
N ILE A 139 46.73 -11.44 6.33
CA ILE A 139 46.62 -10.08 6.88
C ILE A 139 47.74 -9.20 6.34
N LYS A 140 48.96 -9.75 6.23
CA LYS A 140 50.15 -9.00 5.87
C LYS A 140 51.06 -9.86 4.99
N VAL A 141 51.63 -9.24 3.97
CA VAL A 141 52.65 -9.86 3.11
C VAL A 141 53.94 -9.06 3.21
N HIS A 142 55.06 -9.75 3.43
CA HIS A 142 56.39 -9.14 3.40
C HIS A 142 56.91 -9.15 1.97
N GLU A 143 56.75 -8.03 1.25
CA GLU A 143 57.12 -7.95 -0.17
C GLU A 143 58.61 -8.18 -0.41
N ASP A 144 59.49 -7.69 0.47
CA ASP A 144 60.96 -7.87 0.36
C ASP A 144 61.35 -9.36 0.40
N GLU A 145 60.78 -10.12 1.34
CA GLU A 145 61.01 -11.57 1.46
C GLU A 145 60.40 -12.32 0.28
N LYS A 146 59.24 -11.88 -0.22
CA LYS A 146 58.60 -12.46 -1.39
C LYS A 146 59.48 -12.31 -2.64
N GLU A 147 60.10 -11.15 -2.85
CA GLU A 147 61.05 -10.93 -3.95
C GLU A 147 62.33 -11.75 -3.77
N ASN A 148 62.85 -11.85 -2.55
CA ASN A 148 64.01 -12.70 -2.23
C ASN A 148 63.75 -14.16 -2.59
N ILE A 149 62.58 -14.71 -2.22
CA ILE A 149 62.20 -16.09 -2.57
C ILE A 149 62.03 -16.24 -4.08
N LEU A 150 61.41 -15.29 -4.78
CA LEU A 150 61.28 -15.32 -6.24
C LEU A 150 62.66 -15.34 -6.93
N SER A 151 63.60 -14.52 -6.46
CA SER A 151 64.97 -14.47 -6.99
C SER A 151 65.76 -15.74 -6.67
N GLY A 152 65.56 -16.31 -5.47
CA GLY A 152 66.14 -17.58 -5.05
C GLY A 152 65.64 -18.76 -5.89
N LEU A 153 64.33 -18.80 -6.17
CA LEU A 153 63.70 -19.80 -7.03
C LEU A 153 64.26 -19.75 -8.46
N ASP A 154 64.44 -18.55 -9.01
CA ASP A 154 65.04 -18.38 -10.35
C ASP A 154 66.51 -18.83 -10.41
N LYS A 155 67.27 -18.63 -9.32
CA LYS A 155 68.65 -19.15 -9.20
C LYS A 155 68.67 -20.67 -9.07
N GLU A 156 67.80 -21.25 -8.26
CA GLU A 156 67.68 -22.70 -8.05
C GLU A 156 67.27 -23.42 -9.34
N TYR A 157 66.33 -22.84 -10.09
CA TYR A 157 65.94 -23.33 -11.41
C TYR A 157 67.09 -23.27 -12.41
N LYS A 158 67.82 -22.15 -12.50
CA LYS A 158 69.00 -22.03 -13.38
C LYS A 158 70.07 -23.07 -13.05
N ASN A 159 70.29 -23.38 -11.77
CA ASN A 159 71.23 -24.42 -11.35
C ASN A 159 70.74 -25.84 -11.70
N LYS A 160 69.47 -26.15 -11.48
CA LYS A 160 68.87 -27.45 -11.86
C LYS A 160 68.81 -27.66 -13.38
N LEU A 161 68.63 -26.58 -14.16
CA LEU A 161 68.66 -26.62 -15.62
C LEU A 161 70.07 -26.94 -16.16
N LYS A 162 71.12 -26.45 -15.50
CA LYS A 162 72.53 -26.75 -15.85
C LYS A 162 72.91 -28.20 -15.56
N ASN A 163 72.33 -28.82 -14.54
CA ASN A 163 72.64 -30.21 -14.14
C ASN A 163 71.81 -31.30 -14.85
N SER A 164 70.85 -30.92 -15.70
CA SER A 164 69.92 -31.86 -16.35
C SER A 164 70.22 -32.00 -17.86
N ALA A 165 70.51 -33.22 -18.32
CA ALA A 165 70.89 -33.53 -19.70
C ALA A 165 69.70 -33.90 -20.63
N ASP A 166 68.57 -34.34 -20.07
CA ASP A 166 67.38 -34.78 -20.83
C ASP A 166 66.35 -33.65 -21.06
N ASP A 167 65.80 -33.55 -22.29
CA ASP A 167 64.81 -32.52 -22.66
C ASP A 167 63.46 -32.68 -21.94
N GLU A 168 63.03 -33.89 -21.64
CA GLU A 168 61.79 -34.16 -20.89
C GLU A 168 61.85 -33.60 -19.45
N THR A 169 63.04 -33.66 -18.84
CA THR A 169 63.29 -33.15 -17.49
C THR A 169 63.29 -31.61 -17.46
N ARG A 170 63.75 -30.98 -18.55
CA ARG A 170 63.72 -29.52 -18.72
C ARG A 170 62.30 -28.98 -18.84
N GLU A 171 61.42 -29.66 -19.59
CA GLU A 171 60.00 -29.28 -19.67
C GLU A 171 59.29 -29.44 -18.32
N LYS A 172 59.53 -30.54 -17.60
CA LYS A 172 58.98 -30.75 -16.25
C LYS A 172 59.43 -29.66 -15.28
N LEU A 173 60.72 -29.30 -15.29
CA LEU A 173 61.25 -28.22 -14.45
C LEU A 173 60.67 -26.85 -14.82
N LYS A 174 60.45 -26.56 -16.11
CA LYS A 174 59.84 -25.30 -16.57
C LYS A 174 58.38 -25.20 -16.12
N THR A 175 57.66 -26.31 -16.21
CA THR A 175 56.26 -26.42 -15.74
C THR A 175 56.19 -26.24 -14.22
N LEU A 176 57.08 -26.89 -13.47
CA LEU A 176 57.21 -26.75 -12.01
C LEU A 176 57.55 -25.32 -11.57
N LEU A 177 58.46 -24.63 -12.28
CA LEU A 177 58.76 -23.23 -12.01
C LEU A 177 57.54 -22.35 -12.26
N SER A 178 56.82 -22.58 -13.37
CA SER A 178 55.61 -21.81 -13.68
C SER A 178 54.53 -22.02 -12.62
N ILE A 179 54.36 -23.25 -12.13
CA ILE A 179 53.40 -23.57 -11.06
C ILE A 179 53.84 -22.88 -9.76
N THR A 180 55.10 -23.02 -9.36
CA THR A 180 55.62 -22.44 -8.11
C THR A 180 55.58 -20.90 -8.13
N LYS A 181 55.91 -20.27 -9.27
CA LYS A 181 55.75 -18.80 -9.44
C LYS A 181 54.29 -18.37 -9.34
N LYS A 182 53.37 -19.19 -9.86
CA LYS A 182 51.93 -18.93 -9.74
C LYS A 182 51.48 -19.06 -8.28
N GLU A 183 51.94 -20.08 -7.54
CA GLU A 183 51.67 -20.23 -6.10
C GLU A 183 52.16 -19.01 -5.30
N ILE A 184 53.39 -18.55 -5.51
CA ILE A 184 53.92 -17.35 -4.85
C ILE A 184 53.13 -16.09 -5.27
N GLY A 185 52.70 -16.03 -6.54
CA GLY A 185 51.84 -14.96 -7.04
C GLY A 185 50.47 -14.90 -6.36
N GLU A 186 49.93 -16.04 -5.91
CA GLU A 186 48.64 -16.10 -5.21
C GLU A 186 48.68 -15.58 -3.77
N ILE A 187 49.88 -15.31 -3.22
CA ILE A 187 50.07 -14.72 -1.89
C ILE A 187 49.91 -13.19 -1.99
N TYR A 188 48.71 -12.69 -1.70
CA TYR A 188 48.42 -11.26 -1.57
C TYR A 188 47.47 -11.01 -0.40
N GLU A 189 47.45 -9.77 0.10
CA GLU A 189 46.62 -9.38 1.23
C GLU A 189 45.12 -9.59 0.94
N GLY A 190 44.40 -10.20 1.89
CA GLY A 190 42.98 -10.51 1.74
C GLY A 190 42.67 -11.80 0.98
N LYS A 191 43.68 -12.54 0.48
CA LYS A 191 43.48 -13.90 -0.03
C LYS A 191 43.06 -14.83 1.12
N VAL A 192 42.03 -15.64 0.85
CA VAL A 192 41.56 -16.67 1.77
C VAL A 192 42.09 -18.04 1.36
N LEU A 193 42.71 -18.74 2.32
CA LEU A 193 43.29 -20.06 2.18
C LEU A 193 42.47 -21.07 2.99
N ASN A 194 42.21 -22.24 2.41
CA ASN A 194 41.65 -23.37 3.16
C ASN A 194 42.72 -23.94 4.10
N GLU A 195 42.33 -24.73 5.10
CA GLU A 195 43.27 -25.28 6.10
C GLU A 195 44.43 -26.08 5.49
N ILE A 196 44.15 -26.97 4.52
CA ILE A 196 45.16 -27.75 3.80
C ILE A 196 46.13 -26.82 3.05
N SER A 197 45.59 -25.82 2.35
CA SER A 197 46.40 -24.84 1.64
C SER A 197 47.25 -24.03 2.62
N PHE A 198 46.67 -23.53 3.71
CA PHE A 198 47.41 -22.79 4.72
C PHE A 198 48.60 -23.59 5.28
N HIS A 199 48.41 -24.87 5.62
CA HIS A 199 49.52 -25.72 6.07
C HIS A 199 50.59 -25.89 4.99
N HIS A 200 50.21 -26.13 3.73
CA HIS A 200 51.14 -26.26 2.62
C HIS A 200 51.95 -24.96 2.38
N TYR A 201 51.27 -23.82 2.37
CA TYR A 201 51.90 -22.50 2.19
C TYR A 201 52.74 -22.10 3.41
N SER A 202 52.31 -22.41 4.63
CA SER A 202 53.05 -22.13 5.87
C SER A 202 54.33 -22.95 5.97
N LEU A 203 54.34 -24.19 5.48
CA LEU A 203 55.55 -25.04 5.45
C LEU A 203 56.58 -24.54 4.43
N LYS A 204 56.13 -24.00 3.28
CA LYS A 204 57.02 -23.56 2.19
C LYS A 204 57.42 -22.09 2.26
N TYR A 205 56.51 -21.21 2.67
CA TYR A 205 56.61 -19.75 2.55
C TYR A 205 56.28 -19.03 3.87
N GLY A 206 56.49 -19.67 5.01
CA GLY A 206 56.10 -19.13 6.32
C GLY A 206 56.72 -17.77 6.68
N THR A 207 57.84 -17.38 6.05
CA THR A 207 58.46 -16.06 6.23
C THR A 207 57.81 -14.96 5.39
N CYS A 208 57.06 -15.31 4.33
CA CYS A 208 56.51 -14.34 3.38
C CYS A 208 55.22 -13.68 3.84
N PHE A 209 54.42 -14.33 4.68
CA PHE A 209 53.08 -13.86 4.98
C PHE A 209 52.61 -14.23 6.39
N GLU A 210 51.75 -13.39 6.94
CA GLU A 210 51.02 -13.65 8.18
C GLU A 210 49.54 -13.90 7.84
N ALA A 211 48.99 -15.04 8.29
CA ALA A 211 47.58 -15.34 8.12
C ALA A 211 46.93 -15.77 9.45
N ASN A 212 45.75 -15.20 9.72
CA ASN A 212 44.94 -15.53 10.90
C ASN A 212 43.55 -15.98 10.47
N ILE A 213 42.75 -16.43 11.45
CA ILE A 213 41.41 -16.97 11.25
C ILE A 213 40.44 -16.38 12.29
N GLY A 214 39.15 -16.38 11.97
CA GLY A 214 38.08 -15.90 12.85
C GLY A 214 37.77 -14.41 12.71
N ALA A 215 36.75 -13.97 13.43
CA ALA A 215 36.33 -12.56 13.48
C ALA A 215 37.43 -11.61 13.98
N GLU A 216 38.34 -12.08 14.85
CA GLU A 216 39.50 -11.33 15.36
C GLU A 216 40.44 -10.86 14.24
N ALA A 217 40.66 -11.69 13.22
CA ALA A 217 41.52 -11.36 12.09
C ALA A 217 40.96 -10.16 11.31
N ILE A 218 39.67 -10.20 10.98
CA ILE A 218 39.02 -9.13 10.22
C ILE A 218 38.83 -7.88 11.07
N TYR A 219 38.53 -8.03 12.37
CA TYR A 219 38.50 -6.92 13.32
C TYR A 219 39.83 -6.15 13.33
N SER A 220 40.95 -6.88 13.33
CA SER A 220 42.29 -6.29 13.30
C SER A 220 42.57 -5.55 11.98
N ILE A 221 42.14 -6.12 10.85
CA ILE A 221 42.22 -5.45 9.53
C ILE A 221 41.42 -4.14 9.56
N PHE A 222 40.19 -4.15 10.06
CA PHE A 222 39.33 -2.97 10.12
C PHE A 222 39.81 -1.89 11.09
N LYS A 223 40.41 -2.29 12.22
CA LYS A 223 40.99 -1.36 13.18
C LYS A 223 42.15 -0.56 12.61
N ASN A 224 42.95 -1.19 11.74
CA ASN A 224 44.13 -0.59 11.09
C ASN A 224 43.81 0.08 9.73
N LEU A 225 42.57 0.00 9.26
CA LEU A 225 42.15 0.48 7.95
C LEU A 225 41.98 2.01 7.94
N ASP A 226 42.70 2.70 7.05
CA ASP A 226 42.52 4.13 6.80
C ASP A 226 41.57 4.36 5.61
N LEU A 227 40.39 4.92 5.89
CA LEU A 227 39.34 5.17 4.90
C LEU A 227 39.74 6.19 3.83
N ASN A 228 40.57 7.19 4.15
CA ASN A 228 40.98 8.22 3.19
C ASN A 228 41.97 7.64 2.17
N LYS A 229 42.93 6.84 2.64
CA LYS A 229 43.84 6.11 1.74
C LYS A 229 43.07 5.13 0.86
N LEU A 230 42.11 4.41 1.44
CA LEU A 230 41.28 3.46 0.69
C LEU A 230 40.41 4.13 -0.39
N LYS A 231 39.90 5.34 -0.10
CA LYS A 231 39.15 6.16 -1.06
C LYS A 231 40.00 6.44 -2.31
N HIS A 232 41.22 6.98 -2.13
CA HIS A 232 42.12 7.29 -3.24
C HIS A 232 42.56 6.06 -4.04
N LEU A 233 42.81 4.94 -3.35
CA LEU A 233 43.11 3.67 -4.02
C LEU A 233 41.94 3.20 -4.88
N THR A 234 40.71 3.29 -4.36
CA THR A 234 39.50 2.87 -5.09
C THR A 234 39.22 3.77 -6.29
N GLU A 235 39.45 5.08 -6.18
CA GLU A 235 39.34 6.04 -7.30
C GLU A 235 40.32 5.71 -8.43
N LYS A 236 41.59 5.39 -8.10
CA LYS A 236 42.59 4.95 -9.09
C LYS A 236 42.23 3.63 -9.76
N MET A 237 41.63 2.68 -9.03
CA MET A 237 41.16 1.43 -9.63
C MET A 237 40.08 1.70 -10.68
N LEU A 238 39.17 2.64 -10.40
CA LEU A 238 38.00 2.92 -11.22
C LEU A 238 38.34 3.42 -12.63
N GLU A 239 39.50 4.06 -12.82
CA GLU A 239 40.00 4.53 -14.12
C GLU A 239 40.43 3.38 -15.05
N LYS A 240 40.88 2.25 -14.50
CA LYS A 240 41.50 1.14 -15.27
C LYS A 240 40.56 -0.03 -15.55
N THR A 241 39.30 0.06 -15.14
CA THR A 241 38.43 -1.12 -14.93
C THR A 241 37.34 -1.31 -16.00
N SER A 242 36.97 -2.57 -16.23
CA SER A 242 35.87 -3.02 -17.10
C SER A 242 34.47 -2.60 -16.59
N ALA A 243 33.44 -2.62 -17.46
CA ALA A 243 32.11 -2.09 -17.13
C ALA A 243 31.42 -2.75 -15.91
N ALA A 244 31.57 -4.06 -15.70
CA ALA A 244 30.93 -4.78 -14.59
C ALA A 244 31.63 -4.55 -13.24
N GLU A 245 32.96 -4.54 -13.23
CA GLU A 245 33.75 -4.25 -12.02
C GLU A 245 33.63 -2.78 -11.59
N LYS A 246 33.39 -1.87 -12.55
CA LYS A 246 33.14 -0.46 -12.29
C LYS A 246 31.96 -0.24 -11.34
N GLU A 247 30.87 -0.98 -11.50
CA GLU A 247 29.70 -0.88 -10.61
C GLU A 247 30.03 -1.32 -9.18
N LYS A 248 30.81 -2.39 -9.01
CA LYS A 248 31.25 -2.88 -7.70
C LYS A 248 32.14 -1.86 -6.99
N LEU A 249 33.10 -1.28 -7.72
CA LEU A 249 33.99 -0.23 -7.18
C LEU A 249 33.23 1.05 -6.86
N GLN A 250 32.23 1.44 -7.66
CA GLN A 250 31.35 2.58 -7.35
C GLN A 250 30.57 2.37 -6.04
N LYS A 251 30.00 1.17 -5.82
CA LYS A 251 29.34 0.81 -4.55
C LYS A 251 30.30 0.85 -3.36
N ARG A 252 31.56 0.43 -3.55
CA ARG A 252 32.61 0.51 -2.53
C ARG A 252 32.96 1.97 -2.21
N LEU A 253 33.16 2.80 -3.23
CA LEU A 253 33.45 4.22 -3.05
C LEU A 253 32.30 4.95 -2.35
N SER A 254 31.07 4.65 -2.72
CA SER A 254 29.85 5.16 -2.06
C SER A 254 29.84 4.84 -0.56
N LEU A 255 30.12 3.59 -0.20
CA LEU A 255 30.18 3.15 1.19
C LEU A 255 31.27 3.90 1.98
N ILE A 256 32.46 4.06 1.40
CA ILE A 256 33.57 4.79 2.04
C ILE A 256 33.20 6.26 2.29
N ARG A 257 32.60 6.93 1.30
CA ARG A 257 32.14 8.32 1.42
C ARG A 257 31.10 8.46 2.54
N ALA A 258 30.12 7.57 2.57
CA ALA A 258 29.08 7.56 3.59
C ALA A 258 29.65 7.39 5.01
N MET A 259 30.56 6.43 5.21
CA MET A 259 31.20 6.20 6.52
C MET A 259 32.05 7.39 6.96
N THR A 260 32.78 8.00 6.02
CA THR A 260 33.62 9.18 6.30
C THR A 260 32.77 10.37 6.72
N TYR A 261 31.66 10.62 6.01
CA TYR A 261 30.71 11.68 6.35
C TYR A 261 30.04 11.47 7.72
N ALA A 262 29.65 10.23 8.02
CA ALA A 262 29.00 9.88 9.28
C ALA A 262 29.96 9.84 10.49
N GLY A 263 31.28 9.91 10.26
CA GLY A 263 32.29 9.76 11.31
C GLY A 263 32.32 8.33 11.90
N ILE A 264 31.97 7.32 11.10
CA ILE A 264 31.85 5.93 11.55
C ILE A 264 33.12 5.16 11.23
N ARG A 265 33.65 4.45 12.23
CA ARG A 265 34.80 3.58 12.06
C ARG A 265 34.39 2.14 11.68
N PRO A 266 35.10 1.46 10.76
CA PRO A 266 34.73 0.11 10.30
C PRO A 266 34.71 -0.95 11.39
N GLU A 267 35.56 -0.84 12.42
CA GLU A 267 35.62 -1.84 13.47
C GLU A 267 34.38 -1.88 14.38
N TRP A 268 33.52 -0.85 14.36
CA TRP A 268 32.25 -0.84 15.08
C TRP A 268 31.20 -1.80 14.49
N MET A 269 31.45 -2.38 13.31
CA MET A 269 30.66 -3.50 12.79
C MET A 269 30.90 -4.80 13.58
N PHE A 270 31.90 -4.83 14.46
CA PHE A 270 32.15 -5.92 15.39
C PHE A 270 31.70 -5.55 16.80
N LEU A 271 31.15 -6.54 17.50
CA LEU A 271 30.71 -6.43 18.87
C LEU A 271 31.80 -6.99 19.79
N THR A 272 32.36 -6.11 20.63
CA THR A 272 33.16 -6.49 21.80
C THR A 272 32.32 -6.42 23.08
N VAL A 273 31.30 -5.57 23.07
CA VAL A 273 30.34 -5.39 24.15
C VAL A 273 28.94 -5.50 23.57
N ILE A 274 28.09 -6.33 24.19
CA ILE A 274 26.69 -6.50 23.79
C ILE A 274 25.78 -5.80 24.79
N PRO A 275 24.88 -4.89 24.36
CA PRO A 275 23.86 -4.35 25.24
C PRO A 275 22.80 -5.41 25.60
N VAL A 276 22.41 -5.42 26.87
CA VAL A 276 21.31 -6.24 27.39
C VAL A 276 20.09 -5.36 27.57
N ILE A 277 19.01 -5.69 26.85
CA ILE A 277 17.77 -4.91 26.94
C ILE A 277 17.16 -4.99 28.36
N PRO A 278 16.41 -3.95 28.78
CA PRO A 278 15.76 -3.91 30.08
C PRO A 278 14.82 -5.12 30.34
N PRO A 279 14.76 -5.66 31.58
CA PRO A 279 13.98 -6.86 31.92
C PRO A 279 12.49 -6.77 31.60
N VAL A 280 11.88 -5.58 31.73
CA VAL A 280 10.44 -5.40 31.47
C VAL A 280 10.11 -5.62 29.98
N LEU A 281 11.06 -5.38 29.08
CA LEU A 281 10.90 -5.67 27.65
C LEU A 281 11.11 -7.16 27.30
N ARG A 282 11.60 -7.97 28.26
CA ARG A 282 11.77 -9.43 28.16
C ARG A 282 11.24 -10.12 29.42
N PRO A 283 9.94 -9.97 29.71
CA PRO A 283 9.40 -10.31 31.01
C PRO A 283 9.47 -11.82 31.29
N MET A 284 9.52 -12.15 32.57
CA MET A 284 9.30 -13.48 33.11
C MET A 284 8.13 -13.38 34.08
N VAL A 285 6.99 -13.97 33.71
CA VAL A 285 5.73 -13.83 34.44
C VAL A 285 5.37 -15.17 35.06
N ALA A 286 5.07 -15.18 36.35
CA ALA A 286 4.54 -16.36 37.03
C ALA A 286 3.10 -16.60 36.55
N LEU A 287 2.80 -17.84 36.17
CA LEU A 287 1.47 -18.33 35.84
C LEU A 287 0.88 -19.06 37.05
N ASP A 288 -0.44 -19.16 37.09
CA ASP A 288 -1.14 -19.98 38.07
C ASP A 288 -0.62 -21.42 38.01
N GLY A 289 -0.26 -21.99 39.17
CA GLY A 289 0.38 -23.31 39.28
C GLY A 289 1.91 -23.31 39.34
N GLY A 290 2.55 -22.16 39.63
CA GLY A 290 3.99 -22.07 39.91
C GLY A 290 4.90 -22.19 38.68
N ARG A 291 4.31 -22.23 37.48
CA ARG A 291 5.04 -22.19 36.20
C ARG A 291 5.40 -20.76 35.85
N HIS A 292 6.42 -20.58 35.01
CA HIS A 292 6.84 -19.26 34.53
C HIS A 292 6.78 -19.20 33.01
N ALA A 293 6.15 -18.16 32.47
CA ALA A 293 6.25 -17.79 31.06
C ALA A 293 7.46 -16.87 30.89
N THR A 294 8.38 -17.22 30.00
CA THR A 294 9.61 -16.46 29.74
C THR A 294 9.64 -15.98 28.30
N SER A 295 10.19 -14.78 28.09
CA SER A 295 10.53 -14.31 26.74
C SER A 295 11.68 -15.13 26.14
N ASP A 296 11.57 -15.50 24.87
CA ASP A 296 12.60 -16.21 24.09
C ASP A 296 13.96 -15.51 24.11
N LEU A 297 13.97 -14.17 24.26
CA LEU A 297 15.20 -13.39 24.34
C LEU A 297 16.06 -13.78 25.54
N ASN A 298 15.44 -14.15 26.67
CA ASN A 298 16.19 -14.56 27.87
C ASN A 298 16.98 -15.85 27.59
N ASP A 299 16.43 -16.77 26.81
CA ASP A 299 17.15 -17.99 26.40
C ASP A 299 18.32 -17.68 25.47
N LEU A 300 18.16 -16.73 24.55
CA LEU A 300 19.22 -16.31 23.64
C LEU A 300 20.36 -15.61 24.41
N TYR A 301 20.04 -14.66 25.31
CA TYR A 301 21.04 -14.04 26.18
C TYR A 301 21.76 -15.06 27.05
N ARG A 302 21.02 -16.00 27.63
CA ARG A 302 21.59 -17.07 28.46
C ARG A 302 22.59 -17.93 27.68
N ARG A 303 22.30 -18.26 26.42
CA ARG A 303 23.25 -18.98 25.54
C ARG A 303 24.53 -18.18 25.33
N VAL A 304 24.43 -16.88 25.03
CA VAL A 304 25.60 -16.01 24.84
C VAL A 304 26.46 -15.95 26.11
N ILE A 305 25.84 -15.71 27.28
CA ILE A 305 26.57 -15.62 28.56
C ILE A 305 27.25 -16.96 28.89
N ASN A 306 26.54 -18.08 28.77
CA ASN A 306 27.09 -19.41 29.04
C ASN A 306 28.31 -19.72 28.16
N ARG A 307 28.24 -19.42 26.87
CA ARG A 307 29.33 -19.65 25.93
C ARG A 307 30.50 -18.70 26.18
N ASN A 308 30.22 -17.44 26.46
CA ASN A 308 31.25 -16.46 26.80
C ASN A 308 32.01 -16.83 28.09
N ASN A 309 31.29 -17.23 29.15
CA ASN A 309 31.90 -17.68 30.40
C ASN A 309 32.70 -18.97 30.22
N ARG A 310 32.22 -19.89 29.37
CA ARG A 310 32.97 -21.09 29.01
C ARG A 310 34.26 -20.75 28.27
N LEU A 311 34.23 -19.82 27.32
CA LEU A 311 35.44 -19.37 26.61
C LEU A 311 36.42 -18.66 27.54
N LYS A 312 35.95 -17.80 28.47
CA LYS A 312 36.81 -17.19 29.51
C LYS A 312 37.54 -18.27 30.31
N LYS A 313 36.81 -19.28 30.81
CA LYS A 313 37.40 -20.41 31.55
C LYS A 313 38.37 -21.25 30.72
N LEU A 314 38.07 -21.48 29.44
CA LEU A 314 38.97 -22.22 28.54
C LEU A 314 40.27 -21.46 28.27
N LYS A 315 40.22 -20.12 28.18
CA LYS A 315 41.40 -19.27 28.07
C LYS A 315 42.23 -19.29 29.35
N GLU A 316 41.59 -19.23 30.52
CA GLU A 316 42.29 -19.33 31.82
C GLU A 316 43.05 -20.66 31.99
N ILE A 317 42.52 -21.76 31.44
CA ILE A 317 43.14 -23.09 31.50
C ILE A 317 44.15 -23.30 30.35
N ASN A 318 44.35 -22.32 29.45
CA ASN A 318 45.18 -22.44 28.25
C ASN A 318 44.82 -23.67 27.40
N ALA A 319 43.52 -23.88 27.14
CA ALA A 319 43.04 -24.99 26.33
C ALA A 319 43.59 -24.93 24.87
N PRO A 320 43.76 -26.08 24.19
CA PRO A 320 44.22 -26.11 22.80
C PRO A 320 43.39 -25.27 21.84
N ASP A 321 44.05 -24.71 20.82
CA ASP A 321 43.45 -23.80 19.83
C ASP A 321 42.21 -24.37 19.13
N VAL A 322 42.17 -25.68 18.85
CA VAL A 322 41.01 -26.33 18.22
C VAL A 322 39.75 -26.15 19.07
N ILE A 323 39.87 -26.29 20.39
CA ILE A 323 38.76 -26.11 21.33
C ILE A 323 38.38 -24.63 21.43
N LEU A 324 39.37 -23.74 21.49
CA LEU A 324 39.13 -22.29 21.51
C LEU A 324 38.41 -21.82 20.25
N ARG A 325 38.83 -22.27 19.06
CA ARG A 325 38.20 -21.95 17.77
C ARG A 325 36.76 -22.43 17.72
N ASN A 326 36.49 -23.66 18.15
CA ASN A 326 35.13 -24.20 18.19
C ASN A 326 34.24 -23.38 19.13
N GLU A 327 34.71 -23.03 20.33
CA GLU A 327 33.91 -22.24 21.27
C GLU A 327 33.72 -20.79 20.78
N LYS A 328 34.73 -20.17 20.14
CA LYS A 328 34.60 -18.87 19.47
C LYS A 328 33.55 -18.92 18.34
N ARG A 329 33.52 -19.98 17.53
CA ARG A 329 32.49 -20.20 16.50
C ARG A 329 31.09 -20.29 17.11
N ILE A 330 30.94 -21.05 18.20
CA ILE A 330 29.63 -21.21 18.86
C ILE A 330 29.16 -19.89 19.50
N ILE A 331 30.07 -19.06 20.02
CA ILE A 331 29.73 -17.71 20.48
C ILE A 331 29.23 -16.84 19.33
N GLN A 332 29.92 -16.85 18.18
CA GLN A 332 29.48 -16.13 16.98
C GLN A 332 28.05 -16.56 16.59
N GLU A 333 27.79 -17.86 16.51
CA GLU A 333 26.44 -18.39 16.22
C GLU A 333 25.39 -18.00 17.28
N ALA A 334 25.77 -17.97 18.57
CA ALA A 334 24.86 -17.57 19.64
C ALA A 334 24.47 -16.09 19.56
N VAL A 335 25.42 -15.21 19.20
CA VAL A 335 25.18 -13.77 18.99
C VAL A 335 24.39 -13.54 17.70
N ASP A 336 24.70 -14.27 16.64
CA ASP A 336 23.94 -14.27 15.39
C ASP A 336 22.46 -14.57 15.65
N ALA A 337 22.18 -15.62 16.43
CA ALA A 337 20.83 -16.00 16.81
C ALA A 337 20.14 -14.98 17.75
N LEU A 338 20.89 -14.30 18.63
CA LEU A 338 20.36 -13.25 19.50
C LEU A 338 19.88 -12.03 18.69
N ILE A 339 20.69 -11.60 17.73
CA ILE A 339 20.42 -10.42 16.89
C ILE A 339 19.38 -10.74 15.82
N ASP A 340 19.62 -11.79 15.04
CA ASP A 340 18.76 -12.20 13.93
C ASP A 340 18.79 -13.71 13.66
N ASN A 341 17.90 -14.44 14.32
CA ASN A 341 17.76 -15.88 14.15
C ASN A 341 17.24 -16.28 12.75
N SER A 342 16.57 -15.38 12.04
CA SER A 342 16.02 -15.68 10.71
C SER A 342 17.10 -15.75 9.63
N ILE A 343 18.12 -14.90 9.73
CA ILE A 343 19.28 -14.93 8.82
C ILE A 343 20.21 -16.09 9.21
N ALA A 344 20.31 -16.41 10.50
CA ALA A 344 21.08 -17.58 10.97
C ALA A 344 20.55 -18.90 10.40
N LYS A 345 19.22 -19.03 10.21
CA LYS A 345 18.55 -20.22 9.67
C LYS A 345 19.02 -20.68 8.28
N GLN A 346 19.65 -19.81 7.49
CA GLN A 346 20.10 -20.17 6.13
C GLN A 346 21.18 -21.27 6.10
N ASN A 347 21.87 -21.54 7.23
CA ASN A 347 22.94 -22.55 7.34
C ASN A 347 22.70 -23.57 8.49
N ASP A 348 21.46 -23.95 8.78
CA ASP A 348 21.08 -24.93 9.83
C ASP A 348 21.50 -24.61 11.28
N SER A 349 22.04 -23.41 11.55
CA SER A 349 22.44 -22.95 12.89
C SER A 349 21.34 -22.20 13.66
N ALA A 350 20.06 -22.39 13.27
CA ALA A 350 18.94 -21.71 13.91
C ALA A 350 18.75 -22.12 15.37
N ALA A 351 18.63 -21.14 16.26
CA ALA A 351 18.28 -21.40 17.64
C ALA A 351 16.81 -21.85 17.74
N MET A 352 16.60 -23.13 18.02
CA MET A 352 15.28 -23.70 18.27
C MET A 352 14.96 -23.78 19.76
N SER A 353 13.67 -23.68 20.08
CA SER A 353 13.11 -24.04 21.38
C SER A 353 13.19 -25.55 21.58
N GLN A 354 13.73 -25.99 22.73
CA GLN A 354 13.90 -27.41 23.05
C GLN A 354 12.55 -28.13 23.25
N SER A 355 11.51 -27.43 23.75
CA SER A 355 10.21 -28.04 24.06
C SER A 355 9.23 -27.98 22.89
N GLN A 356 9.13 -26.84 22.21
CA GLN A 356 8.10 -26.58 21.20
C GLN A 356 8.56 -26.80 19.76
N LYS A 357 9.84 -27.14 19.53
CA LYS A 357 10.46 -27.25 18.19
C LYS A 357 10.18 -26.05 17.26
N ARG A 358 9.95 -24.87 17.83
CA ARG A 358 9.78 -23.61 17.10
C ARG A 358 11.07 -22.79 17.15
N PRO A 359 11.40 -21.97 16.14
CA PRO A 359 12.51 -21.03 16.24
C PRO A 359 12.25 -20.00 17.35
N LEU A 360 13.30 -19.66 18.10
CA LEU A 360 13.25 -18.59 19.10
C LEU A 360 13.16 -17.22 18.42
N LYS A 361 12.36 -16.31 18.97
CA LYS A 361 12.27 -14.93 18.49
C LYS A 361 13.50 -14.13 18.92
N SER A 362 14.23 -13.58 17.95
CA SER A 362 15.38 -12.70 18.14
C SER A 362 15.00 -11.23 18.31
N LEU A 363 15.98 -10.36 18.55
CA LEU A 363 15.76 -8.92 18.64
C LEU A 363 15.16 -8.34 17.34
N SER A 364 15.66 -8.76 16.18
CA SER A 364 15.13 -8.28 14.88
C SER A 364 13.72 -8.81 14.59
N ASP A 365 13.39 -10.02 15.06
CA ASP A 365 12.05 -10.60 14.89
C ASP A 365 10.97 -9.76 15.59
N ASN A 366 11.31 -9.11 16.70
CA ASN A 366 10.40 -8.22 17.42
C ASN A 366 10.16 -6.89 16.69
N LEU A 367 11.01 -6.51 15.75
CA LEU A 367 10.85 -5.28 14.96
C LEU A 367 10.05 -5.53 13.66
N LYS A 368 10.28 -6.68 13.01
CA LYS A 368 9.70 -6.99 11.69
C LYS A 368 8.34 -7.69 11.80
N SER A 369 7.67 -7.84 10.65
CA SER A 369 6.38 -8.53 10.47
C SER A 369 5.15 -7.75 10.96
N LYS A 370 3.95 -8.32 10.75
CA LYS A 370 2.67 -7.77 11.24
C LYS A 370 2.62 -7.75 12.78
N GLN A 371 3.31 -8.67 13.44
CA GLN A 371 3.40 -8.74 14.91
C GLN A 371 4.57 -7.93 15.49
N GLY A 372 5.38 -7.30 14.63
CA GLY A 372 6.50 -6.48 15.06
C GLY A 372 6.05 -5.15 15.65
N LEU A 373 6.91 -4.54 16.47
CA LEU A 373 6.66 -3.30 17.19
C LEU A 373 6.16 -2.16 16.29
N PHE A 374 6.79 -1.95 15.12
CA PHE A 374 6.40 -0.90 14.17
C PHE A 374 4.94 -1.00 13.73
N ARG A 375 4.43 -2.21 13.49
CA ARG A 375 3.09 -2.39 12.90
C ARG A 375 2.02 -2.65 13.94
N GLN A 376 2.31 -3.50 14.92
CA GLN A 376 1.31 -3.92 15.90
C GLN A 376 1.13 -2.93 17.05
N ASN A 377 2.20 -2.24 17.46
CA ASN A 377 2.21 -1.45 18.69
C ASN A 377 2.37 0.05 18.45
N LEU A 378 3.09 0.45 17.39
CA LEU A 378 3.33 1.85 17.07
C LEU A 378 2.22 2.43 16.18
N LEU A 379 1.89 1.76 15.06
CA LEU A 379 0.82 2.19 14.16
C LEU A 379 -0.57 1.73 14.61
N GLY A 380 -0.69 0.48 15.08
CA GLY A 380 -1.90 -0.03 15.72
C GLY A 380 -1.79 0.15 17.23
N LYS A 381 -2.81 0.74 17.87
CA LYS A 381 -2.90 0.82 19.34
C LYS A 381 -4.28 0.39 19.78
N ARG A 382 -4.35 -0.27 20.94
CA ARG A 382 -5.60 -0.37 21.68
C ARG A 382 -5.84 0.97 22.35
N VAL A 383 -7.05 1.47 22.24
CA VAL A 383 -7.44 2.77 22.78
C VAL A 383 -8.52 2.59 23.81
N ASP A 384 -8.40 3.30 24.92
CA ASP A 384 -9.45 3.40 25.94
C ASP A 384 -10.61 4.26 25.39
N TYR A 385 -11.70 4.39 26.17
CA TYR A 385 -12.90 5.14 25.76
C TYR A 385 -13.48 4.63 24.42
N SER A 386 -13.45 3.31 24.24
CA SER A 386 -13.98 2.63 23.08
C SER A 386 -14.89 1.47 23.45
N GLY A 387 -15.90 1.22 22.63
CA GLY A 387 -16.87 0.14 22.79
C GLY A 387 -17.14 -0.56 21.47
N ARG A 388 -17.76 -1.73 21.50
CA ARG A 388 -18.22 -2.44 20.30
C ARG A 388 -19.54 -3.13 20.59
N SER A 389 -20.48 -3.05 19.66
CA SER A 389 -21.69 -3.86 19.69
C SER A 389 -22.21 -4.13 18.27
N VAL A 390 -23.19 -5.04 18.19
CA VAL A 390 -23.95 -5.33 16.98
C VAL A 390 -24.75 -4.10 16.59
N ILE A 391 -24.85 -3.85 15.28
CA ILE A 391 -25.66 -2.75 14.74
C ILE A 391 -27.06 -3.22 14.36
N VAL A 392 -28.02 -2.34 14.56
CA VAL A 392 -29.41 -2.49 14.14
C VAL A 392 -29.85 -1.22 13.40
N VAL A 393 -30.90 -1.36 12.59
CA VAL A 393 -31.41 -0.23 11.82
C VAL A 393 -32.15 0.76 12.72
N GLY A 394 -31.85 2.07 12.59
CA GLY A 394 -32.55 3.15 13.28
C GLY A 394 -33.24 4.08 12.28
N PRO A 395 -34.45 3.74 11.78
CA PRO A 395 -35.12 4.51 10.72
C PRO A 395 -35.59 5.90 11.19
N GLU A 396 -35.88 6.06 12.49
CA GLU A 396 -36.34 7.32 13.08
C GLU A 396 -35.20 8.32 13.35
N LEU A 397 -33.96 7.85 13.38
CA LEU A 397 -32.78 8.69 13.61
C LEU A 397 -32.61 9.69 12.46
N LYS A 398 -32.09 10.88 12.77
CA LYS A 398 -31.61 11.83 11.75
C LYS A 398 -30.26 11.38 11.19
N LEU A 399 -29.88 11.89 10.03
CA LEU A 399 -28.63 11.50 9.37
C LEU A 399 -27.38 11.67 10.28
N ASN A 400 -27.38 12.71 11.13
CA ASN A 400 -26.29 13.02 12.06
C ASN A 400 -26.40 12.33 13.43
N GLN A 401 -27.35 11.42 13.64
CA GLN A 401 -27.58 10.75 14.91
C GLN A 401 -27.25 9.26 14.85
N CYS A 402 -26.83 8.71 15.99
CA CYS A 402 -26.75 7.27 16.20
C CYS A 402 -27.37 6.92 17.55
N GLY A 403 -27.97 5.73 17.68
CA GLY A 403 -28.47 5.25 18.96
C GLY A 403 -27.39 4.50 19.71
N LEU A 404 -27.03 4.97 20.91
CA LEU A 404 -26.10 4.28 21.81
C LEU A 404 -26.84 3.63 23.00
N PRO A 405 -26.58 2.34 23.27
CA PRO A 405 -27.04 1.67 24.48
C PRO A 405 -26.68 2.45 25.75
N LYS A 406 -27.65 2.66 26.64
CA LYS A 406 -27.44 3.36 27.93
C LYS A 406 -26.27 2.81 28.74
N HIS A 407 -26.15 1.49 28.88
CA HIS A 407 -25.05 0.86 29.61
C HIS A 407 -23.68 1.09 28.96
N MET A 408 -23.61 1.06 27.63
CA MET A 408 -22.36 1.34 26.92
C MET A 408 -21.97 2.80 27.08
N ALA A 409 -22.91 3.72 26.90
CA ALA A 409 -22.67 5.15 27.05
C ALA A 409 -22.22 5.49 28.48
N LEU A 410 -22.81 4.88 29.50
CA LEU A 410 -22.41 5.10 30.90
C LEU A 410 -20.94 4.75 31.16
N GLU A 411 -20.46 3.62 30.64
CA GLU A 411 -19.03 3.25 30.79
C GLU A 411 -18.11 4.14 29.96
N LEU A 412 -18.50 4.50 28.73
CA LEU A 412 -17.72 5.38 27.87
C LEU A 412 -17.57 6.79 28.45
N PHE A 413 -18.62 7.33 29.06
CA PHE A 413 -18.65 8.68 29.62
C PHE A 413 -18.44 8.71 31.15
N ARG A 414 -18.06 7.58 31.76
CA ARG A 414 -17.97 7.40 33.22
C ARG A 414 -17.22 8.53 33.94
N PRO A 415 -16.04 9.02 33.48
CA PRO A 415 -15.34 10.10 34.18
C PRO A 415 -16.08 11.44 34.13
N PHE A 416 -16.78 11.73 33.03
CA PHE A 416 -17.57 12.95 32.88
C PHE A 416 -18.80 12.93 33.79
N VAL A 417 -19.45 11.77 33.91
CA VAL A 417 -20.57 11.57 34.84
C VAL A 417 -20.11 11.71 36.29
N ILE A 418 -18.96 11.12 36.66
CA ILE A 418 -18.36 11.30 38.00
C ILE A 418 -18.12 12.79 38.29
N SER A 419 -17.55 13.54 37.34
CA SER A 419 -17.33 14.98 37.48
C SER A 419 -18.64 15.73 37.76
N LYS A 420 -19.70 15.41 37.01
CA LYS A 420 -21.04 16.01 37.19
C LYS A 420 -21.68 15.65 38.53
N ILE A 421 -21.55 14.41 39.00
CA ILE A 421 -22.04 13.98 40.32
C ILE A 421 -21.37 14.78 41.45
N LEU A 422 -20.05 14.99 41.34
CA LEU A 422 -19.30 15.79 42.33
C LEU A 422 -19.70 17.27 42.28
N GLN A 423 -19.89 17.84 41.08
CA GLN A 423 -20.36 19.22 40.90
C GLN A 423 -21.77 19.45 41.45
N ALA A 424 -22.64 18.44 41.35
CA ALA A 424 -23.99 18.47 41.90
C ALA A 424 -24.04 18.11 43.41
N GLU A 425 -22.88 17.90 44.05
CA GLU A 425 -22.74 17.56 45.48
C GLU A 425 -23.50 16.30 45.94
N LEU A 426 -23.88 15.41 45.01
CA LEU A 426 -24.52 14.13 45.34
C LEU A 426 -23.53 13.13 45.96
N ALA A 427 -22.25 13.28 45.66
CA ALA A 427 -21.17 12.57 46.33
C ALA A 427 -19.99 13.52 46.56
N PHE A 428 -19.28 13.34 47.67
CA PHE A 428 -18.11 14.16 48.02
C PHE A 428 -16.77 13.56 47.57
N ASN A 429 -16.77 12.32 47.09
CA ASN A 429 -15.57 11.63 46.65
C ASN A 429 -15.84 10.69 45.46
N ILE A 430 -14.78 10.38 44.72
CA ILE A 430 -14.84 9.54 43.50
C ILE A 430 -15.38 8.13 43.81
N ARG A 431 -15.15 7.60 45.02
CA ARG A 431 -15.64 6.27 45.43
C ARG A 431 -17.15 6.28 45.61
N GLY A 432 -17.70 7.31 46.25
CA GLY A 432 -19.13 7.53 46.43
C GLY A 432 -19.82 7.74 45.09
N ALA A 433 -19.23 8.55 44.20
CA ALA A 433 -19.75 8.72 42.84
C ALA A 433 -19.77 7.40 42.05
N ASN A 434 -18.70 6.58 42.14
CA ASN A 434 -18.69 5.25 41.52
C ASN A 434 -19.75 4.32 42.11
N LYS A 435 -19.99 4.38 43.42
CA LYS A 435 -21.04 3.60 44.08
C LYS A 435 -22.43 3.94 43.51
N LEU A 436 -22.75 5.23 43.36
CA LEU A 436 -24.02 5.67 42.75
C LEU A 436 -24.17 5.19 41.29
N ILE A 437 -23.07 5.20 40.53
CA ILE A 437 -23.04 4.67 39.14
C ILE A 437 -23.26 3.16 39.12
N GLU A 438 -22.64 2.42 40.04
CA GLU A 438 -22.79 0.97 40.17
C GLU A 438 -24.19 0.56 40.64
N GLU A 439 -24.79 1.34 41.55
CA GLU A 439 -26.18 1.18 42.03
C GLU A 439 -27.21 1.61 40.97
N ARG A 440 -26.79 2.31 39.91
CA ARG A 440 -27.59 2.72 38.75
C ARG A 440 -28.79 3.60 39.11
N GLU A 441 -28.59 4.55 40.01
CA GLU A 441 -29.64 5.48 40.42
C GLU A 441 -30.21 6.29 39.25
N ALA A 442 -31.50 6.67 39.36
CA ALA A 442 -32.21 7.42 38.32
C ALA A 442 -31.52 8.74 37.94
N VAL A 443 -30.92 9.41 38.92
CA VAL A 443 -30.24 10.71 38.74
C VAL A 443 -29.01 10.58 37.83
N VAL A 444 -28.32 9.43 37.88
CA VAL A 444 -27.15 9.16 37.03
C VAL A 444 -27.53 9.14 35.55
N TRP A 445 -28.72 8.61 35.21
CA TRP A 445 -29.19 8.59 33.83
C TRP A 445 -29.51 9.99 33.29
N ALA A 446 -30.11 10.86 34.11
CA ALA A 446 -30.37 12.24 33.75
C ALA A 446 -29.05 13.02 33.54
N MET A 447 -28.06 12.80 34.42
CA MET A 447 -26.73 13.39 34.26
C MET A 447 -26.00 12.88 33.02
N LEU A 448 -26.15 11.59 32.70
CA LEU A 448 -25.58 11.02 31.48
C LEU A 448 -26.14 11.70 30.23
N GLU A 449 -27.45 11.96 30.19
CA GLU A 449 -28.09 12.66 29.07
C GLU A 449 -27.57 14.09 28.92
N GLU A 450 -27.37 14.81 30.04
CA GLU A 450 -26.78 16.15 30.04
C GLU A 450 -25.31 16.14 29.55
N VAL A 451 -24.50 15.18 30.01
CA VAL A 451 -23.08 15.04 29.62
C VAL A 451 -22.94 14.76 28.12
N ILE A 452 -23.85 13.96 27.59
CA ILE A 452 -23.83 13.54 26.19
C ILE A 452 -24.34 14.66 25.26
N ALA A 453 -25.18 15.57 25.77
CA ALA A 453 -25.72 16.66 24.99
C ALA A 453 -24.62 17.49 24.31
N GLY A 454 -24.71 17.64 22.98
CA GLY A 454 -23.76 18.40 22.19
C GLY A 454 -22.43 17.71 21.88
N LYS A 455 -22.17 16.52 22.43
CA LYS A 455 -20.98 15.71 22.11
C LYS A 455 -21.18 14.86 20.86
N TYR A 456 -20.08 14.55 20.18
CA TYR A 456 -20.04 13.62 19.06
C TYR A 456 -19.27 12.36 19.45
N VAL A 457 -19.68 11.22 18.87
CA VAL A 457 -18.99 9.93 18.95
C VAL A 457 -18.63 9.46 17.55
N LEU A 458 -17.54 8.71 17.42
CA LEU A 458 -17.10 8.15 16.16
C LEU A 458 -17.59 6.70 16.04
N LEU A 459 -18.29 6.38 14.96
CA LEU A 459 -18.59 5.00 14.59
C LEU A 459 -17.61 4.52 13.54
N ASN A 460 -17.10 3.30 13.70
CA ASN A 460 -16.19 2.66 12.76
C ASN A 460 -16.60 1.21 12.50
N ARG A 461 -16.56 0.81 11.22
CA ARG A 461 -16.70 -0.60 10.82
C ARG A 461 -15.41 -1.11 10.20
N ALA A 462 -14.95 -2.27 10.67
CA ALA A 462 -13.84 -2.97 10.05
C ALA A 462 -14.33 -3.87 8.90
N PRO A 463 -13.64 -3.93 7.75
CA PRO A 463 -12.43 -3.19 7.39
C PRO A 463 -12.71 -1.74 6.93
N THR A 464 -11.92 -0.79 7.41
CA THR A 464 -11.99 0.62 6.99
C THR A 464 -11.24 0.82 5.66
N LEU A 465 -11.97 0.81 4.54
CA LEU A 465 -11.38 0.93 3.19
C LEU A 465 -11.12 2.38 2.74
N HIS A 466 -11.90 3.32 3.25
CA HIS A 466 -11.82 4.76 2.96
C HIS A 466 -12.24 5.56 4.19
N ARG A 467 -11.98 6.88 4.17
CA ARG A 467 -12.26 7.76 5.32
C ARG A 467 -13.71 7.72 5.83
N LEU A 468 -14.69 7.49 4.95
CA LEU A 468 -16.12 7.44 5.34
C LEU A 468 -16.50 6.15 6.09
N GLY A 469 -15.58 5.19 6.22
CA GLY A 469 -15.73 4.06 7.13
C GLY A 469 -15.59 4.45 8.60
N ILE A 470 -15.22 5.72 8.88
CA ILE A 470 -15.29 6.34 10.20
C ILE A 470 -16.06 7.64 10.06
N GLN A 471 -17.18 7.78 10.76
CA GLN A 471 -17.98 9.01 10.76
C GLN A 471 -18.38 9.40 12.18
N ALA A 472 -18.61 10.69 12.39
CA ALA A 472 -19.07 11.23 13.65
C ALA A 472 -20.60 11.36 13.67
N PHE A 473 -21.19 11.01 14.80
CA PHE A 473 -22.62 11.09 15.06
C PHE A 473 -22.89 11.69 16.43
N LYS A 474 -24.04 12.32 16.57
CA LYS A 474 -24.61 12.68 17.86
C LYS A 474 -25.25 11.43 18.48
N PRO A 475 -24.76 10.96 19.62
CA PRO A 475 -25.37 9.82 20.30
C PRO A 475 -26.74 10.19 20.88
N VAL A 476 -27.70 9.32 20.69
CA VAL A 476 -29.03 9.33 21.31
C VAL A 476 -29.10 8.11 22.22
N LEU A 477 -29.46 8.31 23.49
CA LEU A 477 -29.57 7.22 24.43
C LEU A 477 -30.75 6.32 24.07
N ILE A 478 -30.49 5.03 23.90
CA ILE A 478 -31.51 4.02 23.60
C ILE A 478 -31.45 2.88 24.62
N GLU A 479 -32.59 2.21 24.77
CA GLU A 479 -32.68 0.95 25.50
C GLU A 479 -32.11 -0.23 24.70
N GLY A 480 -31.72 -1.29 25.40
CA GLY A 480 -31.11 -2.48 24.82
C GLY A 480 -29.58 -2.37 24.70
N ASN A 481 -28.99 -3.30 23.94
CA ASN A 481 -27.53 -3.48 23.86
C ASN A 481 -26.94 -3.27 22.46
N ALA A 482 -27.78 -3.05 21.44
CA ALA A 482 -27.36 -2.89 20.05
C ALA A 482 -27.28 -1.41 19.65
N ILE A 483 -26.33 -1.06 18.80
CA ILE A 483 -26.16 0.32 18.30
C ILE A 483 -27.14 0.55 17.15
N GLN A 484 -27.94 1.61 17.20
CA GLN A 484 -28.78 1.98 16.06
C GLN A 484 -28.01 2.87 15.09
N VAL A 485 -28.02 2.49 13.82
CA VAL A 485 -27.33 3.21 12.74
C VAL A 485 -28.35 3.70 11.71
N HIS A 486 -28.09 4.89 11.19
CA HIS A 486 -28.91 5.50 10.16
C HIS A 486 -28.85 4.70 8.83
N PRO A 487 -29.98 4.35 8.17
CA PRO A 487 -29.96 3.50 6.96
C PRO A 487 -29.14 4.05 5.78
N LEU A 488 -29.14 5.38 5.58
CA LEU A 488 -28.44 6.00 4.45
C LEU A 488 -26.91 5.97 4.57
N VAL A 489 -26.35 5.79 5.77
CA VAL A 489 -24.88 5.72 5.94
C VAL A 489 -24.34 4.30 5.75
N CYS A 490 -25.20 3.28 5.69
CA CYS A 490 -24.79 1.88 5.56
C CYS A 490 -23.95 1.64 4.30
N GLN A 491 -24.19 2.35 3.19
CA GLN A 491 -23.37 2.25 1.99
C GLN A 491 -21.94 2.75 2.23
N ALA A 492 -21.76 3.83 2.99
CA ALA A 492 -20.45 4.37 3.32
C ALA A 492 -19.64 3.44 4.22
N PHE A 493 -20.29 2.74 5.15
CA PHE A 493 -19.65 1.70 5.97
C PHE A 493 -19.54 0.34 5.29
N ASN A 494 -20.19 0.18 4.14
CA ASN A 494 -20.46 -1.12 3.50
C ASN A 494 -21.06 -2.13 4.49
N ALA A 495 -21.98 -1.66 5.35
CA ALA A 495 -22.55 -2.39 6.47
C ALA A 495 -23.95 -2.93 6.14
N ASP A 496 -24.27 -4.08 6.70
CA ASP A 496 -25.60 -4.69 6.72
C ASP A 496 -26.02 -5.02 8.17
N PHE A 497 -27.18 -5.65 8.34
CA PHE A 497 -27.81 -5.89 9.65
C PHE A 497 -28.01 -7.38 9.94
N ASP A 498 -27.08 -8.23 9.49
CA ASP A 498 -27.13 -9.70 9.66
C ASP A 498 -26.27 -10.21 10.84
N GLY A 499 -25.72 -9.30 11.64
CA GLY A 499 -24.81 -9.61 12.76
C GLY A 499 -23.54 -8.74 12.80
N ASP A 500 -23.39 -7.87 11.81
CA ASP A 500 -22.35 -6.85 11.73
C ASP A 500 -22.16 -6.06 13.04
N GLN A 501 -20.90 -5.71 13.34
CA GLN A 501 -20.54 -4.98 14.55
C GLN A 501 -19.80 -3.69 14.21
N MET A 502 -20.10 -2.63 14.96
CA MET A 502 -19.36 -1.36 14.88
C MET A 502 -18.68 -1.03 16.19
N ALA A 503 -17.51 -0.42 16.09
CA ALA A 503 -16.79 0.16 17.20
C ALA A 503 -17.20 1.63 17.39
N VAL A 504 -17.32 2.06 18.64
CA VAL A 504 -17.60 3.43 19.07
C VAL A 504 -16.36 3.99 19.73
N TYR A 505 -15.98 5.23 19.41
CA TYR A 505 -14.91 5.96 20.08
C TYR A 505 -15.41 7.32 20.56
N VAL A 506 -14.97 7.75 21.74
CA VAL A 506 -15.30 9.08 22.28
C VAL A 506 -14.09 10.02 22.15
N PRO A 507 -14.17 11.08 21.31
CA PRO A 507 -13.20 12.15 21.32
C PRO A 507 -13.24 12.89 22.67
N LEU A 508 -12.10 13.03 23.33
CA LEU A 508 -12.04 13.64 24.67
C LEU A 508 -11.74 15.14 24.63
N LEU A 509 -10.79 15.55 23.79
CA LEU A 509 -10.33 16.94 23.65
C LEU A 509 -11.38 17.79 22.91
N GLU A 510 -11.39 19.10 23.18
CA GLU A 510 -12.30 20.04 22.52
C GLU A 510 -11.99 20.16 21.03
N GLU A 511 -10.71 20.18 20.66
CA GLU A 511 -10.25 20.20 19.27
C GLU A 511 -10.69 18.93 18.54
N ALA A 512 -10.62 17.77 19.20
CA ALA A 512 -11.06 16.50 18.62
C ALA A 512 -12.59 16.42 18.47
N GLN A 513 -13.34 17.02 19.39
CA GLN A 513 -14.79 17.18 19.26
C GLN A 513 -15.16 18.15 18.13
N TRP A 514 -14.40 19.23 17.96
CA TRP A 514 -14.54 20.15 16.85
C TRP A 514 -14.26 19.47 15.51
N GLU A 515 -13.17 18.70 15.40
CA GLU A 515 -12.87 17.90 14.20
C GLU A 515 -13.98 16.90 13.87
N ALA A 516 -14.50 16.21 14.89
CA ALA A 516 -15.61 15.27 14.73
C ALA A 516 -16.85 15.98 14.16
N LYS A 517 -17.21 17.14 14.73
CA LYS A 517 -18.37 17.94 14.31
C LYS A 517 -18.19 18.56 12.92
N GLU A 518 -17.04 19.16 12.65
CA GLU A 518 -16.85 20.00 11.46
C GLU A 518 -16.34 19.22 10.25
N LEU A 519 -15.57 18.14 10.44
CA LEU A 519 -14.93 17.40 9.37
C LEU A 519 -15.52 15.99 9.18
N MET A 520 -15.83 15.28 10.27
CA MET A 520 -16.19 13.85 10.22
C MET A 520 -17.69 13.58 10.32
N ALA A 521 -18.52 14.58 10.61
CA ALA A 521 -19.95 14.40 10.78
C ALA A 521 -20.60 13.84 9.51
N SER A 522 -21.49 12.87 9.68
CA SER A 522 -22.16 12.17 8.56
C SER A 522 -22.98 13.11 7.67
N ASN A 523 -23.55 14.18 8.22
CA ASN A 523 -24.34 15.16 7.48
C ASN A 523 -23.51 16.07 6.55
N LYS A 524 -22.19 16.14 6.76
CA LYS A 524 -21.28 16.88 5.89
C LYS A 524 -20.65 16.00 4.81
N ASN A 525 -20.62 14.70 5.03
CA ASN A 525 -19.91 13.73 4.20
C ASN A 525 -20.87 12.98 3.26
N LEU A 526 -21.55 13.73 2.39
CA LEU A 526 -22.57 13.19 1.47
C LEU A 526 -22.00 12.66 0.15
N LEU A 527 -20.79 13.07 -0.20
CA LEU A 527 -20.16 12.77 -1.49
C LEU A 527 -18.99 11.79 -1.36
N LYS A 528 -18.79 11.01 -2.41
CA LYS A 528 -17.64 10.12 -2.57
C LYS A 528 -16.37 10.91 -2.88
N PRO A 529 -15.28 10.77 -2.11
CA PRO A 529 -13.99 11.39 -2.45
C PRO A 529 -13.40 10.88 -3.79
N GLN A 530 -13.84 9.71 -4.28
CA GLN A 530 -13.31 9.08 -5.50
C GLN A 530 -13.68 9.85 -6.78
N ASN A 531 -14.95 10.26 -6.89
CA ASN A 531 -15.52 10.81 -8.12
C ASN A 531 -16.48 12.00 -7.87
N GLY A 532 -16.82 12.29 -6.61
CA GLY A 532 -17.72 13.36 -6.22
C GLY A 532 -19.20 13.03 -6.39
N ASP A 533 -19.56 11.76 -6.55
CA ASP A 533 -20.97 11.35 -6.64
C ASP A 533 -21.57 11.11 -5.24
N PRO A 534 -22.89 11.25 -5.07
CA PRO A 534 -23.52 11.03 -3.77
C PRO A 534 -23.38 9.59 -3.28
N ILE A 535 -22.89 9.41 -2.04
CA ILE A 535 -22.82 8.10 -1.37
C ILE A 535 -24.08 7.81 -0.55
N VAL A 536 -24.78 8.85 -0.10
CA VAL A 536 -25.90 8.80 0.84
C VAL A 536 -27.24 8.85 0.07
N HIS A 537 -27.41 8.00 -0.95
CA HIS A 537 -28.65 7.97 -1.73
C HIS A 537 -29.65 6.93 -1.18
N PRO A 538 -30.97 7.15 -1.37
CA PRO A 538 -31.99 6.15 -1.03
C PRO A 538 -31.77 4.83 -1.77
N ARG A 539 -31.94 3.69 -1.07
CA ARG A 539 -31.78 2.34 -1.64
C ARG A 539 -32.90 1.42 -1.16
N MET A 540 -33.08 0.30 -1.89
CA MET A 540 -34.00 -0.78 -1.54
C MET A 540 -35.41 -0.23 -1.24
N ASP A 541 -35.91 -0.46 -0.02
CA ASP A 541 -37.27 -0.12 0.41
C ASP A 541 -37.60 1.36 0.22
N MET A 542 -36.64 2.26 0.42
CA MET A 542 -36.85 3.70 0.22
C MET A 542 -37.12 4.03 -1.26
N VAL A 543 -36.44 3.33 -2.17
CA VAL A 543 -36.65 3.47 -3.62
C VAL A 543 -37.96 2.84 -4.01
N LEU A 544 -38.26 1.63 -3.51
CA LEU A 544 -39.48 0.91 -3.81
C LEU A 544 -40.73 1.71 -3.44
N GLY A 545 -40.79 2.26 -2.23
CA GLY A 545 -41.92 3.08 -1.79
C GLY A 545 -42.07 4.37 -2.61
N SER A 546 -40.95 5.03 -2.94
CA SER A 546 -40.96 6.25 -3.76
C SER A 546 -41.40 5.96 -5.20
N TYR A 547 -40.93 4.86 -5.78
CA TYR A 547 -41.33 4.41 -7.11
C TYR A 547 -42.80 4.04 -7.16
N TRP A 548 -43.28 3.23 -6.20
CA TRP A 548 -44.67 2.80 -6.14
C TRP A 548 -45.65 3.98 -6.04
N MET A 549 -45.28 5.02 -5.28
CA MET A 549 -46.07 6.24 -5.17
C MET A 549 -46.08 7.10 -6.43
N THR A 550 -44.98 7.12 -7.18
CA THR A 550 -44.84 7.97 -8.36
C THR A 550 -45.25 7.28 -9.66
N LYS A 551 -45.43 5.97 -9.65
CA LYS A 551 -45.97 5.18 -10.75
C LYS A 551 -47.43 5.54 -11.02
N SER A 552 -47.77 5.76 -12.30
CA SER A 552 -49.15 5.95 -12.74
C SER A 552 -49.71 4.65 -13.32
N VAL A 553 -50.95 4.30 -12.95
CA VAL A 553 -51.62 3.07 -13.40
C VAL A 553 -52.94 3.41 -14.08
N ASP A 554 -53.20 2.77 -15.22
CA ASP A 554 -54.42 2.95 -16.01
C ASP A 554 -55.58 2.15 -15.40
N GLY A 555 -56.80 2.70 -15.41
CA GLY A 555 -58.01 2.07 -14.89
C GLY A 555 -58.23 2.23 -13.37
N GLU A 556 -57.45 3.09 -12.70
CA GLU A 556 -57.59 3.40 -11.28
C GLU A 556 -58.74 4.37 -10.99
N ILE A 557 -59.26 4.34 -9.76
CA ILE A 557 -60.40 5.17 -9.34
C ILE A 557 -60.04 6.66 -9.45
N GLY A 558 -60.83 7.41 -10.21
CA GLY A 558 -60.65 8.86 -10.37
C GLY A 558 -59.76 9.29 -11.55
N GLU A 559 -59.42 8.37 -12.45
CA GLU A 559 -58.72 8.70 -13.70
C GLU A 559 -59.45 9.77 -14.53
N GLY A 560 -58.69 10.74 -15.06
CA GLY A 560 -59.20 11.81 -15.92
C GLY A 560 -59.89 12.97 -15.21
N LYS A 561 -60.02 12.93 -13.88
CA LYS A 561 -60.60 14.04 -13.09
C LYS A 561 -59.73 15.29 -13.10
N TYR A 562 -60.39 16.45 -13.06
CA TYR A 562 -59.75 17.77 -13.01
C TYR A 562 -59.86 18.35 -11.61
N PHE A 563 -58.76 18.92 -11.12
CA PHE A 563 -58.71 19.58 -9.82
C PHE A 563 -58.20 21.03 -9.94
N PRO A 564 -58.81 21.97 -9.22
CA PRO A 564 -58.46 23.39 -9.28
C PRO A 564 -57.12 23.71 -8.59
N ASN A 565 -56.64 22.86 -7.67
CA ASN A 565 -55.33 23.01 -7.05
C ASN A 565 -54.78 21.66 -6.52
N PRO A 566 -53.46 21.54 -6.28
CA PRO A 566 -52.85 20.31 -5.75
C PRO A 566 -53.46 19.82 -4.43
N ASN A 567 -53.80 20.72 -3.51
CA ASN A 567 -54.33 20.36 -2.19
C ASN A 567 -55.71 19.71 -2.31
N THR A 568 -56.58 20.19 -3.21
CA THR A 568 -57.90 19.59 -3.47
C THR A 568 -57.79 18.19 -4.03
N ALA A 569 -56.76 17.90 -4.84
CA ALA A 569 -56.49 16.55 -5.32
C ALA A 569 -56.07 15.61 -4.18
N ILE A 570 -55.23 16.09 -3.24
CA ILE A 570 -54.82 15.33 -2.06
C ILE A 570 -56.03 15.08 -1.13
N THR A 571 -56.83 16.10 -0.85
CA THR A 571 -58.05 15.97 -0.04
C THR A 571 -59.07 15.02 -0.69
N ALA A 572 -59.19 15.04 -2.02
CA ALA A 572 -60.08 14.11 -2.74
C ALA A 572 -59.65 12.64 -2.55
N HIS A 573 -58.35 12.36 -2.46
CA HIS A 573 -57.86 11.03 -2.10
C HIS A 573 -58.24 10.66 -0.66
N ASP A 574 -58.16 11.58 0.30
CA ASP A 574 -58.52 11.31 1.69
C ASP A 574 -60.01 10.92 1.85
N TYR A 575 -60.87 11.42 0.97
CA TYR A 575 -62.28 11.01 0.86
C TYR A 575 -62.53 9.77 -0.02
N GLY A 576 -61.48 9.13 -0.55
CA GLY A 576 -61.58 7.94 -1.41
C GLY A 576 -62.09 8.21 -2.83
N ILE A 577 -62.08 9.46 -3.29
CA ILE A 577 -62.63 9.89 -4.60
C ILE A 577 -61.62 9.63 -5.73
N VAL A 578 -60.32 9.59 -5.41
CA VAL A 578 -59.19 9.41 -6.32
C VAL A 578 -58.17 8.48 -5.66
N SER A 579 -57.62 7.53 -6.43
CA SER A 579 -56.50 6.66 -6.02
C SER A 579 -55.15 7.38 -6.15
N LEU A 580 -54.17 7.00 -5.33
CA LEU A 580 -52.83 7.60 -5.31
C LEU A 580 -52.14 7.60 -6.69
N ARG A 581 -52.40 6.56 -7.49
CA ARG A 581 -51.71 6.28 -8.76
C ARG A 581 -52.57 6.59 -10.00
N ALA A 582 -53.78 7.12 -9.81
CA ALA A 582 -54.64 7.51 -10.91
C ALA A 582 -54.07 8.73 -11.66
N LYS A 583 -54.22 8.75 -12.99
CA LYS A 583 -53.85 9.89 -13.83
C LYS A 583 -54.90 10.99 -13.69
N ILE A 584 -54.52 12.12 -13.10
CA ILE A 584 -55.37 13.29 -12.88
C ILE A 584 -54.81 14.52 -13.59
N LYS A 585 -55.66 15.53 -13.76
CA LYS A 585 -55.29 16.83 -14.32
C LYS A 585 -55.44 17.91 -13.26
N VAL A 586 -54.41 18.71 -13.04
CA VAL A 586 -54.37 19.73 -11.98
C VAL A 586 -53.96 21.06 -12.57
N LEU A 587 -54.63 22.13 -12.16
CA LEU A 587 -54.24 23.50 -12.50
C LEU A 587 -52.98 23.91 -11.72
N ALA A 588 -51.97 24.42 -12.41
CA ALA A 588 -50.74 24.93 -11.79
C ALA A 588 -51.02 26.16 -10.92
N THR A 589 -50.35 26.27 -9.77
CA THR A 589 -50.40 27.46 -8.89
C THR A 589 -49.23 28.41 -9.15
N ASP A 590 -49.34 29.67 -8.73
CA ASP A 590 -48.30 30.71 -8.96
C ASP A 590 -46.99 30.50 -8.18
N SER A 591 -46.89 29.45 -7.36
CA SER A 591 -45.68 29.15 -6.59
C SER A 591 -44.51 28.69 -7.49
N TYR A 592 -43.27 28.99 -7.09
CA TYR A 592 -42.05 28.70 -7.85
C TYR A 592 -41.98 27.25 -8.37
N LYS A 593 -42.42 26.28 -7.55
CA LYS A 593 -42.48 24.85 -7.86
C LYS A 593 -43.22 24.55 -9.17
N TYR A 594 -44.30 25.28 -9.50
CA TYR A 594 -45.12 25.03 -10.70
C TYR A 594 -44.88 26.05 -11.82
N LYS A 595 -43.90 26.94 -11.68
CA LYS A 595 -43.57 27.98 -12.67
C LYS A 595 -43.30 27.44 -14.08
N LYS A 596 -42.86 26.18 -14.19
CA LYS A 596 -42.65 25.48 -15.46
C LYS A 596 -43.92 25.32 -16.31
N PHE A 597 -45.10 25.39 -15.68
CA PHE A 597 -46.39 25.12 -16.33
C PHE A 597 -47.19 26.38 -16.62
N ASP A 598 -46.69 27.58 -16.29
CA ASP A 598 -47.25 28.89 -16.69
C ASP A 598 -48.78 29.04 -16.54
N GLY A 599 -49.36 28.51 -15.46
CA GLY A 599 -50.81 28.54 -15.20
C GLY A 599 -51.66 27.55 -16.01
N GLU A 600 -51.05 26.69 -16.83
CA GLU A 600 -51.73 25.66 -17.60
C GLU A 600 -52.06 24.40 -16.76
N VAL A 601 -53.00 23.60 -17.26
CA VAL A 601 -53.38 22.32 -16.67
C VAL A 601 -52.35 21.26 -17.06
N PHE A 602 -51.73 20.61 -16.07
CA PHE A 602 -50.77 19.54 -16.31
C PHE A 602 -51.26 18.18 -15.79
N GLY A 603 -50.79 17.10 -16.44
CA GLY A 603 -51.10 15.72 -16.05
C GLY A 603 -50.17 15.21 -14.95
N THR A 604 -50.74 14.66 -13.87
CA THR A 604 -49.99 14.14 -12.72
C THR A 604 -50.76 13.02 -11.99
N SER A 605 -50.24 12.54 -10.86
CA SER A 605 -50.95 11.68 -9.91
C SER A 605 -50.90 12.28 -8.51
N VAL A 606 -51.83 11.89 -7.62
CA VAL A 606 -51.81 12.33 -6.22
C VAL A 606 -50.52 11.90 -5.54
N GLY A 607 -49.99 10.72 -5.86
CA GLY A 607 -48.72 10.24 -5.31
C GLY A 607 -47.51 11.09 -5.73
N LYS A 608 -47.47 11.60 -6.97
CA LYS A 608 -46.44 12.56 -7.41
C LYS A 608 -46.57 13.91 -6.70
N LEU A 609 -47.81 14.39 -6.45
CA LEU A 609 -48.03 15.61 -5.67
C LEU A 609 -47.52 15.45 -4.22
N LEU A 610 -47.81 14.30 -3.60
CA LEU A 610 -47.32 13.97 -2.25
C LEU A 610 -45.81 13.81 -2.19
N PHE A 611 -45.18 13.27 -3.24
CA PHE A 611 -43.72 13.22 -3.31
C PHE A 611 -43.13 14.64 -3.42
N ASN A 612 -43.70 15.50 -4.26
CA ASN A 612 -43.20 16.87 -4.43
C ASN A 612 -43.43 17.78 -3.21
N SER A 613 -44.32 17.43 -2.28
CA SER A 613 -44.50 18.18 -1.02
C SER A 613 -43.33 17.99 -0.04
N ILE A 614 -42.51 16.94 -0.20
CA ILE A 614 -41.32 16.72 0.63
C ILE A 614 -40.12 17.56 0.16
N LEU A 615 -40.11 17.94 -1.12
CA LEU A 615 -39.06 18.74 -1.74
C LEU A 615 -39.20 20.22 -1.33
N PRO A 616 -38.09 20.98 -1.27
CA PRO A 616 -38.13 22.42 -0.98
C PRO A 616 -39.11 23.18 -1.89
N ASP A 617 -39.66 24.29 -1.38
CA ASP A 617 -40.60 25.11 -2.14
C ASP A 617 -39.93 25.84 -3.31
N ASP A 618 -38.63 26.13 -3.16
CA ASP A 618 -37.75 26.70 -4.19
C ASP A 618 -37.24 25.65 -5.19
N PHE A 619 -37.81 24.43 -5.21
CA PHE A 619 -37.42 23.37 -6.14
C PHE A 619 -38.50 23.15 -7.20
N SER A 620 -38.06 22.93 -8.45
CA SER A 620 -38.98 22.70 -9.58
C SER A 620 -39.75 21.39 -9.43
N TYR A 621 -41.01 21.38 -9.88
CA TYR A 621 -41.86 20.19 -9.83
C TYR A 621 -41.29 19.03 -10.68
N VAL A 622 -41.20 17.85 -10.07
CA VAL A 622 -40.70 16.62 -10.70
C VAL A 622 -41.88 15.71 -11.04
N ASN A 623 -42.11 15.46 -12.33
CA ASN A 623 -43.21 14.61 -12.81
C ASN A 623 -42.78 13.20 -13.24
N ASP A 624 -41.55 12.80 -12.90
CA ASP A 624 -40.96 11.52 -13.32
C ASP A 624 -41.35 10.38 -12.36
N GLU A 625 -41.13 9.14 -12.80
CA GLU A 625 -41.19 7.96 -11.93
C GLU A 625 -39.86 7.78 -11.19
N MET A 626 -39.92 7.63 -9.86
CA MET A 626 -38.75 7.66 -8.98
C MET A 626 -38.02 6.32 -8.91
N THR A 627 -37.33 5.95 -9.99
CA THR A 627 -36.37 4.83 -10.00
C THR A 627 -35.10 5.16 -9.20
N GLN A 628 -34.28 4.15 -8.88
CA GLN A 628 -33.01 4.37 -8.16
C GLN A 628 -32.09 5.39 -8.88
N ASP A 629 -31.99 5.28 -10.20
CA ASP A 629 -31.14 6.18 -11.00
C ASP A 629 -31.68 7.60 -10.97
N ARG A 630 -33.01 7.76 -11.12
CA ARG A 630 -33.64 9.10 -11.08
C ARG A 630 -33.54 9.74 -9.70
N LEU A 631 -33.71 8.98 -8.63
CA LEU A 631 -33.51 9.47 -7.25
C LEU A 631 -32.06 9.88 -6.99
N SER A 632 -31.10 9.17 -7.58
CA SER A 632 -29.68 9.55 -7.49
C SER A 632 -29.39 10.85 -8.23
N MET A 633 -29.98 11.06 -9.41
CA MET A 633 -29.92 12.32 -10.15
C MET A 633 -30.62 13.46 -9.41
N LEU A 634 -31.78 13.20 -8.81
CA LEU A 634 -32.52 14.18 -8.02
C LEU A 634 -31.69 14.62 -6.80
N LEU A 635 -30.99 13.70 -6.15
CA LEU A 635 -30.08 14.05 -5.05
C LEU A 635 -28.93 14.94 -5.52
N ASP A 636 -28.35 14.66 -6.69
CA ASP A 636 -27.35 15.54 -7.30
C ASP A 636 -27.91 16.96 -7.54
N GLU A 637 -29.11 17.07 -8.11
CA GLU A 637 -29.80 18.36 -8.34
C GLU A 637 -30.04 19.11 -7.01
N ILE A 638 -30.46 18.40 -5.96
CA ILE A 638 -30.68 18.98 -4.62
C ILE A 638 -29.37 19.49 -4.00
N ILE A 639 -28.28 18.73 -4.11
CA ILE A 639 -26.97 19.11 -3.55
C ILE A 639 -26.44 20.37 -4.23
N VAL A 640 -26.62 20.47 -5.55
CA VAL A 640 -26.16 21.63 -6.31
C VAL A 640 -27.00 22.88 -5.99
N HIS A 641 -28.32 22.74 -5.91
CA HIS A 641 -29.21 23.87 -5.63
C HIS A 641 -29.17 24.34 -4.16
N SER A 642 -29.24 23.40 -3.22
CA SER A 642 -29.44 23.70 -1.78
C SER A 642 -28.16 23.65 -0.97
N GLY A 643 -27.06 23.17 -1.55
CA GLY A 643 -25.79 22.93 -0.88
C GLY A 643 -25.78 21.66 -0.02
N VAL A 644 -24.59 21.29 0.46
CA VAL A 644 -24.36 20.07 1.26
C VAL A 644 -25.04 20.16 2.63
N ASP A 645 -25.11 21.34 3.25
CA ASP A 645 -25.60 21.48 4.63
C ASP A 645 -27.13 21.36 4.77
N ASN A 646 -27.90 21.76 3.75
CA ASN A 646 -29.37 21.71 3.78
C ASN A 646 -29.94 20.38 3.25
N THR A 647 -29.17 19.65 2.43
CA THR A 647 -29.57 18.38 1.82
C THR A 647 -29.99 17.28 2.84
N PRO A 648 -29.32 17.09 4.00
CA PRO A 648 -29.65 16.04 4.97
C PRO A 648 -31.10 16.06 5.46
N ALA A 649 -31.66 17.25 5.70
CA ALA A 649 -33.04 17.39 6.18
C ALA A 649 -34.05 16.92 5.12
N ILE A 650 -33.75 17.13 3.84
CA ILE A 650 -34.58 16.67 2.71
C ILE A 650 -34.45 15.16 2.56
N LEU A 651 -33.23 14.63 2.66
CA LEU A 651 -32.97 13.19 2.61
C LEU A 651 -33.70 12.41 3.71
N ASP A 652 -33.74 12.96 4.93
CA ASP A 652 -34.51 12.35 6.03
C ASP A 652 -36.01 12.30 5.74
N LYS A 653 -36.57 13.33 5.07
CA LYS A 653 -37.97 13.30 4.59
C LYS A 653 -38.19 12.25 3.50
N ILE A 654 -37.28 12.15 2.52
CA ILE A 654 -37.35 11.13 1.45
C ILE A 654 -37.28 9.72 2.05
N LYS A 655 -36.40 9.50 3.02
CA LYS A 655 -36.28 8.23 3.77
C LYS A 655 -37.60 7.88 4.46
N ALA A 656 -38.15 8.80 5.24
CA ALA A 656 -39.41 8.57 5.97
C ALA A 656 -40.58 8.30 5.01
N PHE A 657 -40.65 9.06 3.91
CA PHE A 657 -41.64 8.85 2.85
C PHE A 657 -41.50 7.46 2.22
N GLY A 658 -40.28 7.09 1.80
CA GLY A 658 -40.00 5.81 1.18
C GLY A 658 -40.35 4.62 2.07
N PHE A 659 -39.96 4.62 3.35
CA PHE A 659 -40.32 3.54 4.27
C PHE A 659 -41.82 3.44 4.50
N LYS A 660 -42.51 4.58 4.75
CA LYS A 660 -43.97 4.59 4.97
C LYS A 660 -44.70 3.95 3.79
N TYR A 661 -44.38 4.39 2.57
CA TYR A 661 -45.10 3.92 1.39
C TYR A 661 -44.62 2.55 0.87
N SER A 662 -43.42 2.10 1.25
CA SER A 662 -43.01 0.70 1.07
C SER A 662 -43.84 -0.26 1.93
N THR A 663 -44.24 0.16 3.13
CA THR A 663 -45.18 -0.63 3.95
C THR A 663 -46.59 -0.62 3.35
N VAL A 664 -47.06 0.53 2.87
CA VAL A 664 -48.39 0.67 2.25
C VAL A 664 -48.49 -0.07 0.91
N SER A 665 -47.41 -0.17 0.15
CA SER A 665 -47.42 -0.84 -1.15
C SER A 665 -47.77 -2.33 -1.08
N GLY A 666 -47.65 -2.95 0.11
CA GLY A 666 -47.94 -4.36 0.32
C GLY A 666 -47.11 -5.29 -0.58
N THR A 667 -45.94 -4.81 -1.03
CA THR A 667 -45.12 -5.53 -2.00
C THR A 667 -44.65 -6.85 -1.40
N THR A 668 -45.01 -7.96 -2.06
CA THR A 668 -44.69 -9.31 -1.59
C THR A 668 -44.06 -10.13 -2.71
N TRP A 669 -43.29 -11.15 -2.32
CA TRP A 669 -42.67 -12.09 -3.25
C TRP A 669 -43.21 -13.49 -3.00
N GLY A 670 -44.05 -13.98 -3.91
CA GLY A 670 -44.56 -15.35 -3.94
C GLY A 670 -44.01 -16.16 -5.11
N LEU A 671 -44.20 -17.48 -5.08
CA LEU A 671 -43.78 -18.38 -6.16
C LEU A 671 -44.56 -18.11 -7.46
N ASP A 672 -45.82 -17.70 -7.35
CA ASP A 672 -46.70 -17.44 -8.50
C ASP A 672 -46.39 -16.11 -9.21
N ASN A 673 -45.65 -15.21 -8.55
CA ASN A 673 -45.32 -13.88 -9.07
C ASN A 673 -44.26 -13.91 -10.18
N VAL A 674 -43.58 -15.05 -10.37
CA VAL A 674 -42.63 -15.26 -11.46
C VAL A 674 -42.94 -16.58 -12.15
N LYS A 675 -43.08 -16.53 -13.47
CA LYS A 675 -43.45 -17.69 -14.29
C LYS A 675 -42.32 -18.02 -15.26
N VAL A 676 -42.06 -19.31 -15.41
CA VAL A 676 -41.17 -19.83 -16.45
C VAL A 676 -41.74 -19.47 -17.83
N PRO A 677 -40.97 -18.81 -18.72
CA PRO A 677 -41.46 -18.43 -20.04
C PRO A 677 -41.83 -19.67 -20.88
N ALA A 678 -43.00 -19.66 -21.52
CA ALA A 678 -43.41 -20.75 -22.42
C ALA A 678 -42.45 -20.92 -23.62
N GLU A 679 -41.86 -19.82 -24.08
CA GLU A 679 -40.90 -19.75 -25.19
C GLU A 679 -39.55 -20.40 -24.85
N LYS A 680 -39.25 -20.61 -23.56
CA LYS A 680 -38.00 -21.21 -23.09
C LYS A 680 -37.70 -22.55 -23.78
N LYS A 681 -38.70 -23.41 -23.91
CA LYS A 681 -38.54 -24.74 -24.54
C LYS A 681 -38.06 -24.63 -25.99
N LYS A 682 -38.65 -23.72 -26.77
CA LYS A 682 -38.28 -23.48 -28.17
C LYS A 682 -36.84 -23.00 -28.31
N ILE A 683 -36.43 -22.05 -27.48
CA ILE A 683 -35.08 -21.46 -27.51
C ILE A 683 -34.01 -22.50 -27.13
N ILE A 684 -34.30 -23.36 -26.16
CA ILE A 684 -33.38 -24.43 -25.77
C ILE A 684 -33.26 -25.47 -26.89
N GLU A 685 -34.36 -25.84 -27.55
CA GLU A 685 -34.33 -26.77 -28.68
C GLU A 685 -33.52 -26.23 -29.86
N GLU A 686 -33.65 -24.93 -30.17
CA GLU A 686 -32.81 -24.26 -31.17
C GLU A 686 -31.33 -24.29 -30.78
N GLY A 687 -31.01 -24.00 -29.51
CA GLY A 687 -29.64 -24.08 -28.99
C GLY A 687 -29.03 -25.48 -29.09
N LYS A 688 -29.80 -26.52 -28.75
CA LYS A 688 -29.38 -27.93 -28.87
C LYS A 688 -29.12 -28.34 -30.31
N LYS A 689 -29.97 -27.92 -31.26
CA LYS A 689 -29.75 -28.18 -32.70
C LYS A 689 -28.45 -27.54 -33.20
N MET A 690 -28.16 -26.32 -32.77
CA MET A 690 -26.89 -25.64 -33.12
C MET A 690 -25.68 -26.37 -32.52
N GLU A 691 -25.77 -26.82 -31.27
CA GLU A 691 -24.72 -27.62 -30.63
C GLU A 691 -24.48 -28.95 -31.35
N GLU A 692 -25.55 -29.68 -31.71
CA GLU A 692 -25.46 -30.93 -32.47
C GLU A 692 -24.75 -30.73 -33.81
N ASN A 693 -25.05 -29.66 -34.54
CA ASN A 693 -24.36 -29.32 -35.78
C ASN A 693 -22.85 -29.10 -35.58
N ILE A 694 -22.43 -28.44 -34.49
CA ILE A 694 -21.02 -28.26 -34.16
C ILE A 694 -20.35 -29.59 -33.80
N ILE A 695 -21.05 -30.47 -33.08
CA ILE A 695 -20.55 -31.81 -32.75
C ILE A 695 -20.39 -32.65 -34.02
N VAL A 696 -21.31 -32.54 -34.99
CA VAL A 696 -21.20 -33.20 -36.30
C VAL A 696 -19.99 -32.69 -37.07
N GLN A 697 -19.84 -31.36 -37.21
CA GLN A 697 -18.67 -30.76 -37.87
C GLN A 697 -17.34 -31.18 -37.23
N TRP A 698 -17.31 -31.31 -35.90
CA TRP A 698 -16.14 -31.81 -35.19
C TRP A 698 -15.88 -33.30 -35.47
N LYS A 699 -16.92 -34.15 -35.49
CA LYS A 699 -16.81 -35.57 -35.85
C LYS A 699 -16.34 -35.78 -37.29
N GLU A 700 -16.72 -34.89 -38.20
CA GLU A 700 -16.28 -34.85 -39.60
C GLU A 700 -14.83 -34.30 -39.76
N GLY A 701 -14.23 -33.82 -38.67
CA GLY A 701 -12.86 -33.28 -38.66
C GLY A 701 -12.73 -31.84 -39.19
N LEU A 702 -13.85 -31.14 -39.40
CA LEU A 702 -13.87 -29.76 -39.90
C LEU A 702 -13.51 -28.72 -38.83
N LEU A 703 -13.59 -29.09 -37.55
CA LEU A 703 -13.26 -28.23 -36.41
C LEU A 703 -12.21 -28.89 -35.53
N SER A 704 -11.29 -28.07 -35.02
CA SER A 704 -10.41 -28.47 -33.93
C SER A 704 -11.18 -28.57 -32.59
N LEU A 705 -10.58 -29.24 -31.60
CA LEU A 705 -11.19 -29.38 -30.27
C LEU A 705 -11.38 -28.02 -29.56
N ASP A 706 -10.43 -27.09 -29.76
CA ASP A 706 -10.50 -25.74 -29.18
C ASP A 706 -11.57 -24.88 -29.86
N GLU A 707 -11.75 -25.00 -31.18
CA GLU A 707 -12.80 -24.30 -31.91
C GLU A 707 -14.20 -24.82 -31.56
N LYS A 708 -14.36 -26.16 -31.45
CA LYS A 708 -15.58 -26.77 -30.93
C LYS A 708 -15.93 -26.17 -29.56
N TYR A 709 -14.96 -26.16 -28.65
CA TYR A 709 -15.13 -25.64 -27.30
C TYR A 709 -15.62 -24.19 -27.29
N GLN A 710 -14.99 -23.30 -28.07
CA GLN A 710 -15.37 -21.89 -28.14
C GLN A 710 -16.76 -21.69 -28.74
N LYS A 711 -17.08 -22.38 -29.84
CA LYS A 711 -18.39 -22.27 -30.50
C LYS A 711 -19.54 -22.73 -29.61
N ILE A 712 -19.36 -23.84 -28.88
CA ILE A 712 -20.38 -24.33 -27.93
C ILE A 712 -20.67 -23.28 -26.85
N ILE A 713 -19.63 -22.66 -26.29
CA ILE A 713 -19.77 -21.59 -25.29
C ILE A 713 -20.51 -20.38 -25.87
N GLU A 714 -20.16 -19.97 -27.08
CA GLU A 714 -20.80 -18.84 -27.76
C GLU A 714 -22.31 -19.08 -27.98
N ILE A 715 -22.68 -20.27 -28.46
CA ILE A 715 -24.07 -20.69 -28.65
C ILE A 715 -24.84 -20.57 -27.34
N TRP A 716 -24.35 -21.20 -26.26
CA TRP A 716 -25.06 -21.22 -24.99
C TRP A 716 -25.09 -19.86 -24.29
N THR A 717 -24.08 -19.02 -24.51
CA THR A 717 -24.08 -17.61 -24.06
C THR A 717 -25.16 -16.81 -24.79
N GLN A 718 -25.30 -17.01 -26.10
CA GLN A 718 -26.32 -16.35 -26.91
C GLN A 718 -27.73 -16.83 -26.55
N VAL A 719 -27.92 -18.13 -26.30
CA VAL A 719 -29.18 -18.72 -25.82
C VAL A 719 -29.62 -18.06 -24.51
N LYS A 720 -28.70 -17.94 -23.54
CA LYS A 720 -28.98 -17.26 -22.27
C LYS A 720 -29.38 -15.80 -22.49
N LYS A 721 -28.68 -15.08 -23.36
CA LYS A 721 -28.97 -13.68 -23.70
C LYS A 721 -30.34 -13.51 -24.38
N ASN A 722 -30.73 -14.46 -25.24
CA ASN A 722 -32.05 -14.48 -25.87
C ASN A 722 -33.16 -14.70 -24.84
N LEU A 723 -32.95 -15.62 -23.88
CA LEU A 723 -33.87 -15.81 -22.75
C LEU A 723 -34.00 -14.54 -21.90
N GLU A 724 -32.88 -13.90 -21.55
CA GLU A 724 -32.86 -12.66 -20.75
C GLU A 724 -33.68 -11.52 -21.36
N LYS A 725 -33.79 -11.44 -22.68
CA LYS A 725 -34.60 -10.42 -23.37
C LYS A 725 -36.11 -10.62 -23.22
N ILE A 726 -36.55 -11.86 -23.01
CA ILE A 726 -37.98 -12.23 -22.96
C ILE A 726 -38.52 -12.10 -21.52
N LEU A 727 -37.68 -12.33 -20.51
CA LEU A 727 -38.07 -12.32 -19.09
C LEU A 727 -38.81 -11.05 -18.62
N PRO A 728 -38.47 -9.82 -19.04
CA PRO A 728 -39.21 -8.64 -18.59
C PRO A 728 -40.67 -8.62 -19.04
N GLN A 729 -40.99 -9.30 -20.15
CA GLN A 729 -42.33 -9.32 -20.73
C GLN A 729 -43.25 -10.34 -20.03
N THR A 730 -42.67 -11.32 -19.34
CA THR A 730 -43.45 -12.35 -18.62
C THR A 730 -43.88 -11.91 -17.22
N LEU A 731 -43.33 -10.80 -16.72
CA LEU A 731 -43.71 -10.21 -15.44
C LEU A 731 -45.02 -9.41 -15.58
N ASP A 732 -45.89 -9.53 -14.58
CA ASP A 732 -47.10 -8.71 -14.48
C ASP A 732 -46.70 -7.24 -14.23
N LYS A 733 -47.06 -6.34 -15.15
CA LYS A 733 -46.74 -4.91 -15.08
C LYS A 733 -47.24 -4.22 -13.82
N ASN A 734 -48.32 -4.73 -13.21
CA ASN A 734 -48.88 -4.19 -11.98
C ASN A 734 -48.51 -5.02 -10.74
N GLY A 735 -47.71 -6.08 -10.91
CA GLY A 735 -47.29 -6.98 -9.85
C GLY A 735 -46.08 -6.49 -9.06
N SER A 736 -45.95 -7.01 -7.83
CA SER A 736 -44.86 -6.69 -6.91
C SER A 736 -43.46 -6.99 -7.47
N THR A 737 -43.31 -8.07 -8.23
CA THR A 737 -42.03 -8.48 -8.83
C THR A 737 -41.57 -7.49 -9.89
N TYR A 738 -42.50 -7.00 -10.72
CA TYR A 738 -42.20 -5.98 -11.71
C TYR A 738 -41.68 -4.71 -11.05
N ASP A 739 -42.34 -4.23 -10.00
CA ASP A 739 -41.94 -3.01 -9.28
C ASP A 739 -40.55 -3.13 -8.66
N ILE A 740 -40.19 -4.28 -8.07
CA ILE A 740 -38.85 -4.51 -7.48
C ILE A 740 -37.74 -4.39 -8.54
N PHE A 741 -37.93 -5.00 -9.72
CA PHE A 741 -36.90 -4.99 -10.78
C PHE A 741 -36.87 -3.69 -11.58
N THR A 742 -38.02 -3.09 -11.92
CA THR A 742 -38.07 -1.83 -12.69
C THR A 742 -37.62 -0.63 -11.87
N SER A 743 -37.98 -0.57 -10.59
CA SER A 743 -37.46 0.47 -9.68
C SER A 743 -35.95 0.36 -9.45
N LYS A 744 -35.37 -0.80 -9.76
CA LYS A 744 -34.00 -1.21 -9.41
C LYS A 744 -33.74 -1.26 -7.91
N ALA A 745 -34.79 -1.34 -7.08
CA ALA A 745 -34.65 -1.40 -5.63
C ALA A 745 -33.82 -2.62 -5.19
N ARG A 746 -34.02 -3.79 -5.81
CA ARG A 746 -33.25 -5.01 -5.55
C ARG A 746 -33.26 -5.97 -6.73
N GLY A 747 -32.14 -6.67 -6.93
CA GLY A 747 -32.00 -7.71 -7.95
C GLY A 747 -31.53 -7.18 -9.31
N ASN A 748 -30.98 -8.08 -10.12
CA ASN A 748 -30.60 -7.81 -11.51
C ASN A 748 -31.29 -8.81 -12.45
N MET A 749 -31.29 -8.51 -13.75
CA MET A 749 -31.94 -9.36 -14.75
C MET A 749 -31.30 -10.76 -14.85
N GLY A 750 -29.99 -10.86 -14.59
CA GLY A 750 -29.27 -12.14 -14.57
C GLY A 750 -29.73 -13.07 -13.44
N SER A 751 -30.01 -12.54 -12.25
CA SER A 751 -30.57 -13.29 -11.12
C SER A 751 -31.99 -13.75 -11.43
N LEU A 752 -32.81 -12.92 -12.09
CA LEU A 752 -34.13 -13.34 -12.56
C LEU A 752 -34.00 -14.48 -13.59
N SER A 753 -33.04 -14.39 -14.50
CA SER A 753 -32.74 -15.45 -15.47
C SER A 753 -32.34 -16.76 -14.82
N GLN A 754 -31.57 -16.74 -13.74
CA GLN A 754 -31.25 -17.96 -12.98
C GLN A 754 -32.46 -18.55 -12.25
N LEU A 755 -33.38 -17.70 -11.78
CA LEU A 755 -34.56 -18.13 -11.05
C LEU A 755 -35.60 -18.81 -11.94
N VAL A 756 -35.90 -18.23 -13.11
CA VAL A 756 -37.02 -18.69 -13.98
C VAL A 756 -36.65 -18.94 -15.45
N GLY A 757 -35.45 -18.55 -15.86
CA GLY A 757 -34.89 -18.79 -17.19
C GLY A 757 -34.04 -20.07 -17.22
N MET A 758 -32.73 -19.92 -17.13
CA MET A 758 -31.77 -21.03 -16.98
C MET A 758 -30.56 -20.56 -16.18
N ILE A 759 -29.85 -21.46 -15.50
CA ILE A 759 -28.60 -21.11 -14.81
C ILE A 759 -27.47 -20.82 -15.81
N GLY A 760 -27.34 -21.65 -16.85
CA GLY A 760 -26.36 -21.48 -17.92
C GLY A 760 -25.02 -22.18 -17.67
N LEU A 761 -23.95 -21.63 -18.24
CA LEU A 761 -22.61 -22.22 -18.21
C LEU A 761 -21.90 -21.94 -16.87
N ILE A 762 -21.24 -22.96 -16.32
CA ILE A 762 -20.49 -22.89 -15.04
C ILE A 762 -18.99 -23.14 -15.29
N GLN A 763 -18.15 -22.47 -14.52
CA GLN A 763 -16.70 -22.68 -14.50
C GLN A 763 -16.30 -23.74 -13.48
N ASN A 764 -15.34 -24.59 -13.88
CA ASN A 764 -14.72 -25.54 -12.98
C ASN A 764 -13.67 -24.86 -12.07
N ASN A 765 -13.05 -25.64 -11.17
CA ASN A 765 -12.02 -25.14 -10.26
C ASN A 765 -10.80 -24.53 -11.00
N GLN A 766 -10.48 -25.01 -12.20
CA GLN A 766 -9.39 -24.49 -13.03
C GLN A 766 -9.75 -23.18 -13.75
N GLY A 767 -11.02 -22.75 -13.72
CA GLY A 767 -11.51 -21.58 -14.44
C GLY A 767 -11.92 -21.86 -15.88
N LYS A 768 -11.88 -23.13 -16.32
CA LYS A 768 -12.40 -23.54 -17.62
C LYS A 768 -13.93 -23.63 -17.52
N THR A 769 -14.63 -22.96 -18.42
CA THR A 769 -16.09 -23.10 -18.58
C THR A 769 -16.41 -24.52 -19.04
N LEU A 770 -17.40 -25.16 -18.43
CA LEU A 770 -17.85 -26.49 -18.84
C LEU A 770 -18.62 -26.41 -20.16
N GLU A 771 -18.42 -27.40 -21.03
CA GLU A 771 -19.07 -27.47 -22.36
C GLU A 771 -20.59 -27.72 -22.26
N PHE A 772 -21.07 -28.25 -21.14
CA PHE A 772 -22.49 -28.50 -20.92
C PHE A 772 -23.13 -27.40 -20.03
N PRO A 773 -24.24 -26.77 -20.46
CA PRO A 773 -24.96 -25.79 -19.65
C PRO A 773 -25.92 -26.45 -18.66
N ILE A 774 -26.29 -25.71 -17.62
CA ILE A 774 -27.38 -26.08 -16.71
C ILE A 774 -28.66 -25.43 -17.22
N ILE A 775 -29.51 -26.26 -17.82
CA ILE A 775 -30.79 -25.89 -18.42
C ILE A 775 -31.88 -25.57 -17.38
N PRO A 776 -32.07 -26.39 -16.32
CA PRO A 776 -33.09 -26.08 -15.33
C PRO A 776 -32.77 -24.79 -14.57
N CYS A 777 -33.82 -24.13 -14.13
CA CYS A 777 -33.76 -22.95 -13.27
C CYS A 777 -34.09 -23.32 -11.81
N TYR A 778 -33.87 -22.40 -10.87
CA TYR A 778 -34.15 -22.67 -9.45
C TYR A 778 -35.63 -22.98 -9.17
N GLN A 779 -36.56 -22.41 -9.95
CA GLN A 779 -37.99 -22.70 -9.80
C GLN A 779 -38.37 -24.12 -10.25
N GLU A 780 -37.70 -24.66 -11.27
CA GLU A 780 -37.93 -26.04 -11.76
C GLU A 780 -37.24 -27.10 -10.89
N GLY A 781 -36.22 -26.71 -10.13
CA GLY A 781 -35.39 -27.60 -9.33
C GLY A 781 -34.21 -28.18 -10.11
N LEU A 782 -33.15 -28.53 -9.39
CA LEU A 782 -31.88 -29.00 -9.95
C LEU A 782 -31.67 -30.48 -9.65
N SER A 783 -31.13 -31.23 -10.61
CA SER A 783 -30.68 -32.61 -10.34
C SER A 783 -29.45 -32.61 -9.42
N PRO A 784 -29.16 -33.73 -8.72
CA PRO A 784 -27.97 -33.83 -7.87
C PRO A 784 -26.65 -33.54 -8.61
N ILE A 785 -26.55 -33.91 -9.89
CA ILE A 785 -25.35 -33.69 -10.71
C ILE A 785 -25.20 -32.21 -11.06
N GLU A 786 -26.29 -31.56 -11.51
CA GLU A 786 -26.27 -30.13 -11.82
C GLU A 786 -25.96 -29.30 -10.58
N TYR A 787 -26.57 -29.64 -9.44
CA TYR A 787 -26.28 -28.98 -8.17
C TYR A 787 -24.82 -29.18 -7.76
N PHE A 788 -24.29 -30.40 -7.86
CA PHE A 788 -22.89 -30.69 -7.58
C PHE A 788 -21.95 -29.84 -8.43
N VAL A 789 -22.20 -29.71 -9.74
CA VAL A 789 -21.41 -28.90 -10.65
C VAL A 789 -21.41 -27.42 -10.26
N ILE A 790 -22.57 -26.86 -9.85
CA ILE A 790 -22.68 -25.48 -9.37
C ILE A 790 -21.83 -25.26 -8.12
N THR A 791 -21.72 -26.26 -7.23
CA THR A 791 -20.98 -26.10 -5.98
C THR A 791 -19.49 -25.79 -6.18
N HIS A 792 -18.89 -26.25 -7.29
CA HIS A 792 -17.51 -25.93 -7.63
C HIS A 792 -17.31 -24.43 -7.90
N GLY A 793 -18.17 -23.85 -8.74
CA GLY A 793 -18.16 -22.41 -9.03
C GLY A 793 -18.40 -21.57 -7.79
N ALA A 794 -19.41 -21.93 -6.99
CA ALA A 794 -19.75 -21.22 -5.76
C ALA A 794 -18.63 -21.27 -4.70
N ARG A 795 -18.04 -22.46 -4.46
CA ARG A 795 -16.94 -22.62 -3.49
C ARG A 795 -15.68 -21.86 -3.92
N LYS A 796 -15.38 -21.88 -5.22
CA LYS A 796 -14.27 -21.11 -5.78
C LYS A 796 -14.50 -19.62 -5.61
N GLY A 797 -15.69 -19.11 -5.93
CA GLY A 797 -16.07 -17.71 -5.73
C GLY A 797 -15.91 -17.26 -4.27
N ALA A 798 -16.37 -18.04 -3.30
CA ALA A 798 -16.18 -17.75 -1.88
C ALA A 798 -14.70 -17.73 -1.46
N SER A 799 -13.90 -18.70 -1.94
CA SER A 799 -12.47 -18.80 -1.63
C SER A 799 -11.66 -17.65 -2.25
N ASP A 800 -11.93 -17.33 -3.52
CA ASP A 800 -11.29 -16.24 -4.26
C ASP A 800 -11.64 -14.88 -3.62
N THR A 801 -12.86 -14.70 -3.14
CA THR A 801 -13.28 -13.50 -2.42
C THR A 801 -12.42 -13.30 -1.16
N ALA A 802 -12.23 -14.34 -0.34
CA ALA A 802 -11.42 -14.26 0.87
C ALA A 802 -9.94 -13.98 0.56
N LEU A 803 -9.35 -14.65 -0.44
CA LEU A 803 -7.94 -14.50 -0.81
C LEU A 803 -7.66 -13.14 -1.48
N ASN A 804 -8.53 -12.70 -2.39
CA ASN A 804 -8.31 -11.47 -3.16
C ASN A 804 -8.59 -10.20 -2.34
N THR A 805 -9.47 -10.26 -1.33
CA THR A 805 -9.68 -9.16 -0.37
C THR A 805 -8.37 -8.80 0.34
N ALA A 806 -7.57 -9.80 0.74
CA ALA A 806 -6.27 -9.57 1.37
C ALA A 806 -5.27 -8.90 0.40
N LYS A 807 -5.31 -9.25 -0.89
CA LYS A 807 -4.46 -8.64 -1.93
C LYS A 807 -4.86 -7.19 -2.21
N ALA A 808 -6.15 -6.87 -2.28
CA ALA A 808 -6.66 -5.52 -2.48
C ALA A 808 -6.29 -4.60 -1.30
N GLY A 809 -6.45 -5.08 -0.07
CA GLY A 809 -6.00 -4.37 1.13
C GLY A 809 -4.49 -4.13 1.15
N TYR A 810 -3.70 -5.11 0.67
CA TYR A 810 -2.25 -4.95 0.55
C TYR A 810 -1.86 -3.93 -0.54
N LEU A 811 -2.52 -3.91 -1.70
CA LEU A 811 -2.32 -2.88 -2.72
C LEU A 811 -2.65 -1.48 -2.17
N THR A 812 -3.79 -1.33 -1.51
CA THR A 812 -4.21 -0.06 -0.88
C THR A 812 -3.15 0.43 0.10
N ARG A 813 -2.61 -0.46 0.93
CA ARG A 813 -1.52 -0.13 1.85
C ARG A 813 -0.29 0.39 1.10
N ARG A 814 0.15 -0.29 0.03
CA ARG A 814 1.31 0.17 -0.78
C ARG A 814 1.07 1.55 -1.40
N LEU A 815 -0.15 1.80 -1.89
CA LEU A 815 -0.51 3.11 -2.44
C LEU A 815 -0.45 4.21 -1.35
N VAL A 816 -0.93 3.92 -0.14
CA VAL A 816 -0.82 4.86 1.00
C VAL A 816 0.64 5.08 1.37
N ASP A 817 1.45 4.04 1.47
CA ASP A 817 2.87 4.13 1.83
C ASP A 817 3.69 4.93 0.77
N VAL A 818 3.22 5.04 -0.48
CA VAL A 818 3.85 5.88 -1.51
C VAL A 818 3.35 7.32 -1.46
N ALA A 819 2.05 7.52 -1.24
CA ALA A 819 1.41 8.81 -1.42
C ALA A 819 1.17 9.59 -0.11
N GLN A 820 1.40 8.99 1.06
CA GLN A 820 1.11 9.61 2.35
C GLN A 820 1.76 10.99 2.55
N ASP A 821 2.96 11.21 2.01
CA ASP A 821 3.70 12.46 2.18
C ASP A 821 3.25 13.54 1.18
N VAL A 822 2.27 13.24 0.32
CA VAL A 822 1.68 14.19 -0.63
C VAL A 822 0.54 14.96 0.04
N VAL A 823 0.90 16.14 0.54
CA VAL A 823 0.01 17.12 1.18
C VAL A 823 -0.06 18.38 0.31
N VAL A 824 -1.16 19.13 0.38
CA VAL A 824 -1.26 20.46 -0.23
C VAL A 824 -0.55 21.49 0.65
N THR A 825 0.50 22.15 0.14
CA THR A 825 1.39 23.00 0.96
C THR A 825 1.35 24.47 0.56
N GLU A 826 1.05 24.78 -0.70
CA GLU A 826 1.04 26.14 -1.26
C GLU A 826 -0.27 26.41 -2.00
N GLU A 827 -0.64 27.67 -2.21
CA GLU A 827 -1.83 28.01 -3.01
C GLU A 827 -1.59 27.81 -4.51
N ASP A 828 -0.52 28.41 -5.05
CA ASP A 828 -0.17 28.33 -6.45
C ASP A 828 1.34 28.20 -6.65
N CYS A 829 1.76 27.24 -7.48
CA CYS A 829 3.16 27.06 -7.88
C CYS A 829 3.57 27.90 -9.10
N GLY A 830 2.66 28.71 -9.66
CA GLY A 830 2.92 29.63 -10.78
C GLY A 830 3.18 28.96 -12.14
N THR A 831 3.05 27.63 -12.24
CA THR A 831 3.33 26.92 -13.49
C THR A 831 2.34 27.30 -14.60
N LYS A 832 2.86 27.45 -15.82
CA LYS A 832 2.08 27.62 -17.07
C LYS A 832 1.85 26.28 -17.79
N GLU A 833 2.47 25.20 -17.29
CA GLU A 833 2.36 23.86 -17.86
C GLU A 833 1.10 23.16 -17.37
N GLY A 834 0.40 22.50 -18.29
CA GLY A 834 -0.83 21.74 -18.04
C GLY A 834 -0.88 20.49 -18.89
N LYS A 835 -2.01 19.80 -18.87
CA LYS A 835 -2.29 18.64 -19.73
C LYS A 835 -3.54 18.91 -20.55
N ILE A 836 -3.51 18.47 -21.80
CA ILE A 836 -4.69 18.46 -22.66
C ILE A 836 -5.50 17.22 -22.31
N VAL A 837 -6.77 17.41 -21.97
CA VAL A 837 -7.71 16.33 -21.68
C VAL A 837 -8.73 16.28 -22.80
N THR A 838 -8.91 15.10 -23.38
CA THR A 838 -9.81 14.82 -24.50
C THR A 838 -10.89 13.81 -24.12
N ARG A 839 -11.89 13.68 -24.99
CA ARG A 839 -12.85 12.58 -24.95
C ARG A 839 -12.14 11.25 -25.24
N GLU A 840 -12.39 10.23 -24.45
CA GLU A 840 -11.75 8.91 -24.60
C GLU A 840 -12.76 7.84 -24.99
N ASN A 841 -12.35 6.95 -25.88
CA ASN A 841 -13.08 5.73 -26.19
C ASN A 841 -12.21 4.53 -25.80
N ILE A 842 -12.56 3.88 -24.69
CA ILE A 842 -11.80 2.75 -24.16
C ILE A 842 -12.61 1.48 -24.43
N SER A 843 -12.14 0.66 -25.38
CA SER A 843 -12.73 -0.65 -25.69
C SER A 843 -14.24 -0.61 -26.01
N GLY A 844 -14.71 0.47 -26.64
CA GLY A 844 -16.13 0.66 -27.00
C GLY A 844 -16.97 1.39 -25.95
N ILE A 845 -16.39 1.75 -24.80
CA ILE A 845 -17.01 2.59 -23.77
C ILE A 845 -16.51 4.02 -23.96
N GLU A 846 -17.45 4.91 -24.25
CA GLU A 846 -17.15 6.33 -24.42
C GLU A 846 -17.20 7.05 -23.06
N ILE A 847 -16.07 7.64 -22.66
CA ILE A 847 -15.96 8.41 -21.43
C ILE A 847 -16.21 9.89 -21.79
N PRO A 848 -17.27 10.52 -21.26
CA PRO A 848 -17.59 11.90 -21.58
C PRO A 848 -16.51 12.86 -21.07
N LEU A 849 -16.32 13.95 -21.80
CA LEU A 849 -15.31 14.95 -21.46
C LEU A 849 -15.60 15.60 -20.10
N SER A 850 -16.88 15.86 -19.81
CA SER A 850 -17.36 16.43 -18.54
C SER A 850 -16.83 15.68 -17.31
N LYS A 851 -16.79 14.35 -17.37
CA LYS A 851 -16.31 13.49 -16.27
C LYS A 851 -14.81 13.67 -15.98
N ASN A 852 -14.00 13.91 -17.01
CA ASN A 852 -12.54 14.05 -16.87
C ASN A 852 -12.11 15.47 -16.47
N ILE A 853 -12.84 16.50 -16.91
CA ILE A 853 -12.53 17.91 -16.61
C ILE A 853 -13.13 18.39 -15.28
N ARG A 854 -14.12 17.68 -14.73
CA ARG A 854 -14.79 18.02 -13.46
C ARG A 854 -13.76 18.23 -12.33
N GLY A 855 -13.86 19.39 -11.67
CA GLY A 855 -13.05 19.75 -10.51
C GLY A 855 -11.59 20.08 -10.83
N ARG A 856 -11.28 20.44 -12.08
CA ARG A 856 -9.97 20.92 -12.54
C ARG A 856 -9.95 22.44 -12.68
N VAL A 857 -8.76 23.01 -12.72
CA VAL A 857 -8.53 24.44 -13.00
C VAL A 857 -7.98 24.60 -14.41
N LEU A 858 -8.52 25.56 -15.17
CA LEU A 858 -8.05 25.86 -16.52
C LEU A 858 -6.61 26.40 -16.53
N ALA A 859 -5.77 25.80 -17.38
CA ALA A 859 -4.39 26.26 -17.60
C ALA A 859 -4.31 27.28 -18.76
N GLY A 860 -5.28 27.27 -19.68
CA GLY A 860 -5.42 28.22 -20.78
C GLY A 860 -6.87 28.70 -20.94
N ASP A 861 -7.05 29.79 -21.68
CA ASP A 861 -8.38 30.35 -21.95
C ASP A 861 -9.16 29.46 -22.93
N LEU A 862 -10.46 29.23 -22.65
CA LEU A 862 -11.36 28.56 -23.57
C LEU A 862 -12.07 29.59 -24.45
N LYS A 863 -11.80 29.53 -25.76
CA LYS A 863 -12.37 30.42 -26.78
C LYS A 863 -13.42 29.67 -27.59
N ASP A 864 -14.57 30.30 -27.80
CA ASP A 864 -15.61 29.80 -28.70
C ASP A 864 -15.11 29.77 -30.17
N LYS A 865 -15.89 29.16 -31.07
CA LYS A 865 -15.64 29.16 -32.54
C LYS A 865 -15.48 30.57 -33.12
N ASN A 866 -16.04 31.58 -32.46
CA ASN A 866 -15.95 33.00 -32.83
C ASN A 866 -14.77 33.75 -32.16
N GLY A 867 -13.88 33.05 -31.45
CA GLY A 867 -12.71 33.64 -30.77
C GLY A 867 -13.00 34.38 -29.46
N LYS A 868 -14.27 34.44 -29.03
CA LYS A 868 -14.68 35.03 -27.74
C LYS A 868 -14.31 34.10 -26.59
N ILE A 869 -13.63 34.63 -25.57
CA ILE A 869 -13.27 33.88 -24.36
C ILE A 869 -14.54 33.63 -23.53
N ILE A 870 -14.93 32.36 -23.36
CA ILE A 870 -16.05 31.96 -22.51
C ILE A 870 -15.57 31.80 -21.07
N TYR A 871 -14.44 31.11 -20.87
CA TYR A 871 -13.83 30.88 -19.56
C TYR A 871 -12.37 31.33 -19.57
N LYS A 872 -11.97 32.10 -18.56
CA LYS A 872 -10.61 32.59 -18.39
C LYS A 872 -9.71 31.52 -17.77
N ARG A 873 -8.40 31.62 -18.02
CA ARG A 873 -7.37 30.87 -17.31
C ARG A 873 -7.52 31.05 -15.79
N GLY A 874 -7.31 29.96 -15.04
CA GLY A 874 -7.46 29.94 -13.58
C GLY A 874 -8.90 29.71 -13.11
N PHE A 875 -9.86 29.58 -14.02
CA PHE A 875 -11.23 29.24 -13.67
C PHE A 875 -11.35 27.78 -13.23
N LEU A 876 -12.09 27.56 -12.14
CA LEU A 876 -12.39 26.24 -11.59
C LEU A 876 -13.60 25.66 -12.31
N ILE A 877 -13.46 24.45 -12.87
CA ILE A 877 -14.55 23.77 -13.57
C ILE A 877 -15.38 22.98 -12.56
N THR A 878 -16.58 23.45 -12.26
CA THR A 878 -17.58 22.74 -11.45
C THR A 878 -18.30 21.65 -12.26
N LYS A 879 -19.19 20.87 -11.63
CA LYS A 879 -19.95 19.80 -12.31
C LYS A 879 -20.85 20.36 -13.42
N GLU A 880 -21.55 21.47 -13.16
CA GLU A 880 -22.45 22.11 -14.14
C GLU A 880 -21.67 22.69 -15.31
N GLU A 881 -20.58 23.42 -15.01
CA GLU A 881 -19.72 24.00 -16.04
C GLU A 881 -19.07 22.93 -16.91
N ALA A 882 -18.73 21.77 -16.35
CA ALA A 882 -18.20 20.66 -17.14
C ALA A 882 -19.21 20.17 -18.20
N TYR A 883 -20.51 20.10 -17.85
CA TYR A 883 -21.56 19.79 -18.81
C TYR A 883 -21.78 20.93 -19.82
N ASN A 884 -21.71 22.20 -19.38
CA ASN A 884 -21.85 23.35 -20.26
C ASN A 884 -20.70 23.45 -21.28
N ILE A 885 -19.47 23.11 -20.88
CA ILE A 885 -18.29 23.06 -21.77
C ILE A 885 -18.47 21.95 -22.82
N GLU A 886 -18.90 20.75 -22.41
CA GLU A 886 -19.15 19.66 -23.35
C GLU A 886 -20.34 19.99 -24.28
N GLY A 887 -21.42 20.59 -23.75
CA GLY A 887 -22.58 21.04 -24.51
C GLY A 887 -22.28 22.17 -25.51
N ALA A 888 -21.29 23.02 -25.22
CA ALA A 888 -20.78 24.03 -26.16
C ALA A 888 -19.96 23.42 -27.31
N GLY A 889 -19.68 22.11 -27.28
CA GLY A 889 -19.01 21.39 -28.36
C GLY A 889 -17.48 21.40 -28.31
N PHE A 890 -16.88 21.67 -27.14
CA PHE A 890 -15.43 21.54 -26.94
C PHE A 890 -15.00 20.07 -26.92
N THR A 891 -13.96 19.71 -27.67
CA THR A 891 -13.42 18.34 -27.75
C THR A 891 -12.17 18.13 -26.89
N GLU A 892 -11.43 19.21 -26.61
CA GLU A 892 -10.21 19.20 -25.82
C GLU A 892 -10.15 20.41 -24.89
N VAL A 893 -9.61 20.22 -23.68
CA VAL A 893 -9.48 21.27 -22.67
C VAL A 893 -8.09 21.21 -22.05
N PHE A 894 -7.42 22.36 -21.98
CA PHE A 894 -6.10 22.49 -21.35
C PHE A 894 -6.23 22.83 -19.85
N VAL A 895 -5.92 21.85 -19.00
CA VAL A 895 -6.11 21.94 -17.54
C VAL A 895 -4.80 21.82 -16.76
N ARG A 896 -4.78 22.37 -15.55
CA ARG A 896 -3.69 22.13 -14.59
C ARG A 896 -3.80 20.71 -14.04
N SER A 897 -2.65 20.07 -13.81
CA SER A 897 -2.56 18.70 -13.29
C SER A 897 -1.54 18.62 -12.14
N PRO A 898 -1.75 17.70 -11.17
CA PRO A 898 -0.71 17.32 -10.21
C PRO A 898 0.61 16.87 -10.87
N LEU A 899 0.59 16.32 -12.10
CA LEU A 899 1.79 15.87 -12.80
C LEU A 899 2.74 17.02 -13.16
N THR A 900 2.18 18.18 -13.55
CA THR A 900 2.95 19.37 -13.98
C THR A 900 3.25 20.36 -12.85
N CYS A 901 2.83 20.04 -11.61
CA CYS A 901 3.04 20.90 -10.46
C CYS A 901 4.54 21.02 -10.10
N LYS A 902 5.03 22.26 -9.95
CA LYS A 902 6.45 22.57 -9.66
C LYS A 902 6.77 22.74 -8.16
N THR A 903 5.79 22.60 -7.28
CA THR A 903 6.01 22.66 -5.82
C THR A 903 7.00 21.58 -5.39
N VAL A 904 7.98 21.98 -4.57
CA VAL A 904 9.05 21.09 -4.07
C VAL A 904 8.49 20.09 -3.07
N HIS A 905 7.77 20.58 -2.05
CA HIS A 905 7.16 19.74 -1.01
C HIS A 905 5.66 19.65 -1.26
N GLY A 906 5.17 18.50 -1.76
CA GLY A 906 3.73 18.27 -1.94
C GLY A 906 3.17 18.84 -3.24
N LEU A 907 1.99 19.47 -3.15
CA LEU A 907 1.22 20.01 -4.27
C LEU A 907 0.63 21.38 -3.93
N CYS A 908 0.31 22.17 -4.94
CA CYS A 908 -0.45 23.41 -4.76
C CYS A 908 -1.96 23.22 -4.96
N VAL A 909 -2.76 24.09 -4.35
CA VAL A 909 -4.23 24.10 -4.45
C VAL A 909 -4.69 24.16 -5.92
N GLN A 910 -4.10 25.06 -6.72
CA GLN A 910 -4.52 25.28 -8.11
C GLN A 910 -4.22 24.09 -9.05
N CYS A 911 -3.14 23.33 -8.81
CA CYS A 911 -2.85 22.14 -9.62
C CYS A 911 -3.72 20.93 -9.25
N TYR A 912 -4.20 20.85 -8.01
CA TYR A 912 -5.11 19.79 -7.56
C TYR A 912 -6.59 20.09 -7.91
N GLY A 913 -7.01 21.33 -7.70
CA GLY A 913 -8.36 21.82 -7.94
C GLY A 913 -9.33 21.50 -6.80
N LEU A 914 -10.49 20.94 -7.15
CA LEU A 914 -11.61 20.68 -6.24
C LEU A 914 -11.38 19.44 -5.35
N ASP A 915 -11.71 19.53 -4.06
CA ASP A 915 -11.96 18.38 -3.18
C ASP A 915 -13.33 17.79 -3.54
N LEU A 916 -13.31 16.63 -4.19
CA LEU A 916 -14.51 15.94 -4.67
C LEU A 916 -15.46 15.52 -3.54
N GLY A 917 -14.94 15.32 -2.32
CA GLY A 917 -15.76 14.92 -1.18
C GLY A 917 -16.54 16.06 -0.54
N ARG A 918 -16.09 17.31 -0.73
CA ARG A 918 -16.72 18.51 -0.12
C ARG A 918 -17.25 19.52 -1.15
N ASN A 919 -16.97 19.29 -2.43
CA ASN A 919 -17.37 20.16 -3.55
C ASN A 919 -16.89 21.61 -3.40
N ARG A 920 -15.72 21.83 -2.79
CA ARG A 920 -15.02 23.12 -2.65
C ARG A 920 -13.56 22.99 -3.04
N LEU A 921 -12.86 24.10 -3.26
CA LEU A 921 -11.42 24.07 -3.48
C LEU A 921 -10.71 23.38 -2.32
N VAL A 922 -9.64 22.62 -2.64
CA VAL A 922 -8.87 21.94 -1.60
C VAL A 922 -8.21 22.97 -0.68
N GLU A 923 -8.26 22.72 0.63
CA GLU A 923 -7.59 23.57 1.61
C GLU A 923 -6.11 23.19 1.74
N GLN A 924 -5.27 24.15 2.13
CA GLN A 924 -3.90 23.86 2.52
C GLN A 924 -3.88 22.90 3.72
N GLY A 925 -2.91 21.98 3.71
CA GLY A 925 -2.78 20.91 4.69
C GLY A 925 -3.58 19.66 4.37
N GLU A 926 -4.49 19.63 3.38
CA GLU A 926 -5.24 18.40 3.07
C GLU A 926 -4.31 17.29 2.55
N ALA A 927 -4.40 16.09 3.14
CA ALA A 927 -3.60 14.92 2.77
C ALA A 927 -4.15 14.21 1.52
N VAL A 928 -4.05 14.89 0.37
CA VAL A 928 -4.61 14.43 -0.92
C VAL A 928 -4.03 13.11 -1.41
N GLY A 929 -2.80 12.76 -1.02
CA GLY A 929 -2.20 11.47 -1.38
C GLY A 929 -2.86 10.27 -0.70
N ILE A 930 -3.27 10.40 0.57
CA ILE A 930 -4.04 9.35 1.26
C ILE A 930 -5.42 9.18 0.61
N ILE A 931 -6.06 10.30 0.26
CA ILE A 931 -7.36 10.29 -0.43
C ILE A 931 -7.23 9.58 -1.77
N ALA A 932 -6.19 9.88 -2.55
CA ALA A 932 -5.94 9.23 -3.84
C ALA A 932 -5.71 7.72 -3.69
N ALA A 933 -4.90 7.31 -2.71
CA ALA A 933 -4.64 5.90 -2.43
C ALA A 933 -5.92 5.13 -2.02
N GLN A 934 -6.75 5.72 -1.15
CA GLN A 934 -8.04 5.14 -0.77
C GLN A 934 -9.01 5.10 -1.95
N ALA A 935 -9.02 6.14 -2.79
CA ALA A 935 -9.92 6.23 -3.93
C ALA A 935 -9.65 5.19 -5.02
N ILE A 936 -8.42 4.70 -5.12
CA ILE A 936 -8.03 3.60 -6.01
C ILE A 936 -8.22 2.24 -5.31
N GLY A 937 -7.88 2.17 -4.01
CA GLY A 937 -7.90 0.93 -3.23
C GLY A 937 -9.29 0.39 -2.89
N GLU A 938 -10.24 1.27 -2.54
CA GLU A 938 -11.60 0.87 -2.16
C GLU A 938 -12.36 0.21 -3.33
N PRO A 939 -12.43 0.81 -4.53
CA PRO A 939 -13.04 0.15 -5.67
C PRO A 939 -12.28 -1.13 -6.03
N GLY A 940 -10.95 -1.14 -5.88
CA GLY A 940 -10.11 -2.32 -6.09
C GLY A 940 -10.51 -3.51 -5.22
N THR A 941 -10.97 -3.26 -4.00
CA THR A 941 -11.53 -4.30 -3.11
C THR A 941 -12.91 -4.74 -3.57
N GLN A 942 -13.75 -3.80 -4.03
CA GLN A 942 -15.06 -4.13 -4.60
C GLN A 942 -14.96 -4.97 -5.89
N LEU A 943 -13.95 -4.74 -6.74
CA LEU A 943 -13.66 -5.56 -7.93
C LEU A 943 -13.55 -7.03 -7.55
N THR A 944 -12.93 -7.32 -6.41
CA THR A 944 -12.76 -8.68 -5.91
C THR A 944 -14.05 -9.26 -5.31
N LEU A 945 -14.87 -8.42 -4.64
CA LEU A 945 -16.13 -8.85 -4.01
C LEU A 945 -17.24 -9.16 -5.02
N ARG A 946 -17.30 -8.48 -6.17
CA ARG A 946 -18.32 -8.74 -7.21
C ARG A 946 -18.26 -10.15 -7.79
N THR A 947 -17.12 -10.85 -7.63
CA THR A 947 -16.99 -12.27 -8.01
C THR A 947 -17.91 -13.19 -7.19
N PHE A 948 -18.26 -12.81 -5.97
CA PHE A 948 -19.14 -13.58 -5.08
C PHE A 948 -20.55 -13.75 -5.67
N HIS A 949 -21.10 -12.69 -6.27
CA HIS A 949 -22.45 -12.70 -6.85
C HIS A 949 -22.54 -13.44 -8.18
N ALA A 950 -21.41 -13.67 -8.86
CA ALA A 950 -21.38 -14.37 -10.14
C ALA A 950 -21.41 -15.91 -10.00
N GLY A 951 -21.15 -16.47 -8.81
CA GLY A 951 -21.32 -17.91 -8.53
C GLY A 951 -20.54 -18.87 -9.45
N GLY A 952 -19.49 -18.40 -10.12
CA GLY A 952 -18.74 -19.20 -11.10
C GLY A 952 -19.41 -19.31 -12.48
N VAL A 953 -20.42 -18.50 -12.80
CA VAL A 953 -20.96 -18.39 -14.17
C VAL A 953 -19.89 -17.80 -15.09
N ALA A 954 -19.77 -18.36 -16.31
CA ALA A 954 -18.80 -17.92 -17.29
C ALA A 954 -18.96 -16.42 -17.65
N GLY A 955 -17.89 -15.65 -17.45
CA GLY A 955 -17.80 -14.20 -17.70
C GLY A 955 -16.35 -13.73 -17.80
N THR A 956 -16.15 -12.43 -18.06
CA THR A 956 -14.87 -11.80 -18.42
C THR A 956 -13.72 -12.19 -17.47
N ASP A 957 -12.61 -12.63 -18.06
CA ASP A 957 -11.49 -13.32 -17.41
C ASP A 957 -10.84 -12.52 -16.26
N ILE A 958 -10.72 -13.17 -15.08
CA ILE A 958 -10.24 -12.62 -13.80
C ILE A 958 -8.79 -12.10 -13.88
N THR A 959 -8.02 -12.60 -14.85
CA THR A 959 -6.62 -12.21 -15.10
C THR A 959 -6.46 -10.74 -15.50
N THR A 960 -7.54 -10.05 -15.88
CA THR A 960 -7.54 -8.65 -16.33
C THR A 960 -7.84 -7.62 -15.24
N GLY A 961 -8.19 -8.05 -14.01
CA GLY A 961 -8.61 -7.17 -12.91
C GLY A 961 -7.46 -6.59 -12.05
N LEU A 962 -7.56 -6.78 -10.73
CA LEU A 962 -6.58 -6.27 -9.75
C LEU A 962 -5.10 -6.66 -10.02
N PRO A 963 -4.76 -7.89 -10.47
CA PRO A 963 -3.37 -8.24 -10.77
C PRO A 963 -2.75 -7.35 -11.85
N ARG A 964 -3.55 -6.89 -12.82
CA ARG A 964 -3.09 -5.98 -13.87
C ARG A 964 -2.78 -4.60 -13.32
N VAL A 965 -3.63 -4.09 -12.43
CA VAL A 965 -3.39 -2.81 -11.73
C VAL A 965 -2.11 -2.89 -10.88
N GLU A 966 -1.88 -4.00 -10.19
CA GLU A 966 -0.63 -4.25 -9.46
C GLU A 966 0.58 -4.32 -10.40
N GLU A 967 0.47 -5.01 -11.53
CA GLU A 967 1.55 -5.12 -12.53
C GLU A 967 2.00 -3.74 -13.03
N ILE A 968 1.04 -2.86 -13.31
CA ILE A 968 1.28 -1.48 -13.79
C ILE A 968 1.94 -0.64 -12.69
N PHE A 969 1.35 -0.59 -11.48
CA PHE A 969 1.90 0.25 -10.40
C PHE A 969 3.25 -0.26 -9.88
N GLU A 970 3.51 -1.57 -9.93
CA GLU A 970 4.81 -2.13 -9.56
C GLU A 970 5.83 -2.13 -10.70
N ARG A 971 5.44 -1.66 -11.90
CA ARG A 971 6.28 -1.68 -13.10
C ARG A 971 6.88 -3.08 -13.32
N ARG A 972 6.05 -4.11 -13.22
CA ARG A 972 6.44 -5.50 -13.50
C ARG A 972 6.44 -5.72 -15.00
N ILE A 973 7.44 -6.47 -15.48
CA ILE A 973 7.54 -6.80 -16.89
C ILE A 973 6.39 -7.77 -17.24
N PRO A 974 5.53 -7.44 -18.22
CA PRO A 974 4.48 -8.33 -18.67
C PRO A 974 5.08 -9.65 -19.19
N LYS A 975 4.39 -10.78 -18.99
CA LYS A 975 4.90 -12.10 -19.45
C LYS A 975 5.18 -12.14 -20.95
N ASN A 976 4.32 -11.48 -21.74
CA ASN A 976 4.48 -11.31 -23.17
C ASN A 976 4.30 -9.80 -23.48
N PRO A 977 5.37 -9.00 -23.50
CA PRO A 977 5.25 -7.56 -23.74
C PRO A 977 4.82 -7.27 -25.19
N ALA A 978 4.13 -6.15 -25.38
CA ALA A 978 3.86 -5.57 -26.68
C ALA A 978 5.12 -4.90 -27.24
N ILE A 979 5.32 -5.00 -28.54
CA ILE A 979 6.50 -4.44 -29.21
C ILE A 979 6.28 -2.94 -29.45
N ILE A 980 7.31 -2.13 -29.15
CA ILE A 980 7.29 -0.67 -29.22
C ILE A 980 8.24 -0.22 -30.34
N SER A 981 7.84 0.80 -31.11
CA SER A 981 8.71 1.38 -32.14
C SER A 981 9.88 2.15 -31.53
N GLU A 982 11.11 1.82 -31.93
CA GLU A 982 12.33 2.54 -31.51
C GLU A 982 12.57 3.84 -32.28
N THR A 983 11.98 3.99 -33.47
CA THR A 983 12.17 5.14 -34.36
C THR A 983 10.85 5.60 -34.97
N ASP A 984 10.85 6.86 -35.43
CA ASP A 984 9.81 7.38 -36.32
C ASP A 984 10.03 6.83 -37.73
N GLY A 985 8.97 6.39 -38.40
CA GLY A 985 9.09 5.75 -39.70
C GLY A 985 7.80 5.23 -40.31
N GLU A 986 7.90 4.51 -41.42
CA GLU A 986 6.78 3.89 -42.13
C GLU A 986 6.90 2.36 -42.10
N VAL A 987 5.78 1.66 -41.81
CA VAL A 987 5.76 0.19 -41.78
C VAL A 987 5.81 -0.35 -43.22
N LEU A 988 6.90 -1.03 -43.60
CA LEU A 988 7.08 -1.56 -44.95
C LEU A 988 6.30 -2.85 -45.18
N GLU A 989 6.51 -3.85 -44.33
CA GLU A 989 5.93 -5.18 -44.50
C GLU A 989 5.78 -5.92 -43.17
N ILE A 990 4.77 -6.78 -43.10
CA ILE A 990 4.54 -7.71 -41.99
C ILE A 990 4.63 -9.13 -42.54
N LYS A 991 5.72 -9.85 -42.25
CA LYS A 991 5.96 -11.22 -42.74
C LYS A 991 5.77 -12.24 -41.64
N ALA A 992 5.07 -13.34 -41.93
CA ALA A 992 5.05 -14.52 -41.05
C ALA A 992 6.25 -15.42 -41.39
N LYS A 993 7.10 -15.72 -40.40
CA LYS A 993 8.22 -16.65 -40.51
C LYS A 993 7.85 -17.96 -39.82
N ASP A 994 7.99 -19.08 -40.54
CA ASP A 994 7.82 -20.46 -40.07
C ASP A 994 6.51 -20.79 -39.32
N GLY A 995 5.43 -20.03 -39.59
CA GLY A 995 4.12 -20.23 -38.95
C GLY A 995 4.09 -19.94 -37.44
N LYS A 996 5.18 -19.46 -36.83
CA LYS A 996 5.30 -19.22 -35.38
C LYS A 996 5.68 -17.79 -35.00
N GLU A 997 6.32 -17.01 -35.87
CA GLU A 997 6.73 -15.64 -35.54
C GLU A 997 6.33 -14.68 -36.66
N LYS A 998 5.96 -13.44 -36.31
CA LYS A 998 5.71 -12.37 -37.27
C LYS A 998 6.84 -11.35 -37.20
N ILE A 999 7.27 -10.81 -38.32
CA ILE A 999 8.30 -9.76 -38.40
C ILE A 999 7.61 -8.50 -38.92
N ILE A 1000 7.70 -7.40 -38.17
CA ILE A 1000 7.28 -6.07 -38.63
C ILE A 1000 8.53 -5.32 -39.06
N LYS A 1001 8.56 -4.80 -40.29
CA LYS A 1001 9.66 -3.95 -40.76
C LYS A 1001 9.25 -2.50 -40.79
N VAL A 1002 10.04 -1.61 -40.20
CA VAL A 1002 9.82 -0.16 -40.20
C VAL A 1002 10.99 0.54 -40.88
N LEU A 1003 10.71 1.40 -41.84
CA LEU A 1003 11.68 2.27 -42.49
C LEU A 1003 11.82 3.56 -41.67
N SER A 1004 13.01 3.83 -41.14
CA SER A 1004 13.27 5.03 -40.33
C SER A 1004 13.40 6.31 -41.17
N ASP A 1005 12.75 7.40 -40.72
CA ASP A 1005 12.78 8.72 -41.36
C ASP A 1005 14.07 9.53 -41.05
N LEU A 1006 14.88 9.10 -40.08
CA LEU A 1006 16.10 9.79 -39.63
C LEU A 1006 17.37 9.18 -40.25
N PRO A 1007 18.28 9.97 -40.86
CA PRO A 1007 19.62 9.50 -41.18
C PRO A 1007 20.42 9.26 -39.89
N ARG A 1008 21.07 8.09 -39.76
CA ARG A 1008 21.93 7.77 -38.61
C ARG A 1008 23.00 8.86 -38.42
N LEU A 1009 22.94 9.61 -37.32
CA LEU A 1009 24.10 10.38 -36.85
C LEU A 1009 25.17 9.38 -36.39
N GLY A 1010 26.28 9.35 -37.13
CA GLY A 1010 27.45 8.54 -36.80
C GLY A 1010 28.04 8.94 -35.45
N VAL A 1011 28.52 7.93 -34.74
CA VAL A 1011 29.45 8.07 -33.61
C VAL A 1011 30.63 8.94 -34.06
N GLU A 1012 30.86 10.06 -33.39
CA GLU A 1012 32.07 10.89 -33.56
C GLU A 1012 33.31 10.08 -33.13
N GLY A 1013 33.90 9.37 -34.09
CA GLY A 1013 35.25 8.86 -34.04
C GLY A 1013 36.20 9.91 -34.60
N LYS A 1014 37.17 10.30 -33.78
CA LYS A 1014 38.22 11.29 -34.06
C LYS A 1014 38.96 11.03 -35.40
N ALA A 1015 39.34 12.15 -36.02
CA ALA A 1015 40.11 12.28 -37.24
C ALA A 1015 41.46 11.52 -37.23
N GLY A 1016 41.85 10.99 -38.40
CA GLY A 1016 43.21 10.48 -38.64
C GLY A 1016 43.38 9.70 -39.96
N SER A 1017 44.18 10.28 -40.86
CA SER A 1017 44.89 9.71 -42.04
C SER A 1017 44.12 9.27 -43.30
N LYS A 1018 44.47 9.99 -44.37
CA LYS A 1018 44.30 9.79 -45.82
C LYS A 1018 44.80 8.42 -46.30
N GLU A 1019 44.20 7.86 -47.34
CA GLU A 1019 44.80 7.74 -48.68
C GLU A 1019 43.83 7.17 -49.74
N ASP A 1020 44.15 7.51 -50.99
CA ASP A 1020 43.32 7.58 -52.20
C ASP A 1020 42.91 6.25 -52.87
N GLY A 1021 41.79 6.31 -53.62
CA GLY A 1021 41.41 5.35 -54.67
C GLY A 1021 40.00 5.57 -55.25
N PRO A 1022 39.81 5.86 -56.56
CA PRO A 1022 38.57 6.46 -57.07
C PRO A 1022 37.50 5.46 -57.56
N LEU A 1023 36.25 5.81 -57.24
CA LEU A 1023 34.98 5.65 -57.98
C LEU A 1023 34.73 4.38 -58.83
N ARG A 1024 33.73 3.59 -58.43
CA ARG A 1024 32.68 3.08 -59.35
C ARG A 1024 31.30 3.12 -58.68
N ARG A 1025 30.39 3.83 -59.34
CA ARG A 1025 28.96 3.95 -59.04
C ARG A 1025 28.24 2.61 -59.23
N SER A 1026 27.42 2.24 -58.26
CA SER A 1026 26.13 1.57 -58.49
C SER A 1026 25.17 1.96 -57.36
N ASP A 1027 24.23 2.86 -57.70
CA ASP A 1027 23.25 3.52 -56.85
C ASP A 1027 22.09 2.60 -56.38
N SER A 1028 22.38 1.45 -55.77
CA SER A 1028 21.33 0.51 -55.29
C SER A 1028 21.47 0.03 -53.84
N GLU A 1029 22.55 0.37 -53.12
CA GLU A 1029 22.78 -0.13 -51.75
C GLU A 1029 22.47 0.88 -50.62
N THR A 1030 22.17 2.14 -50.93
CA THR A 1030 21.93 3.17 -49.91
C THR A 1030 20.53 3.12 -49.29
N ARG A 1031 19.57 2.34 -49.84
CA ARG A 1031 18.21 2.18 -49.27
C ARG A 1031 18.10 1.08 -48.21
N LYS A 1032 19.00 0.09 -48.17
CA LYS A 1032 18.94 -1.03 -47.20
C LYS A 1032 19.42 -0.67 -45.78
N LYS A 1033 20.00 0.52 -45.54
CA LYS A 1033 20.62 0.87 -44.24
C LYS A 1033 19.67 1.48 -43.19
N ASN A 1034 18.39 1.71 -43.53
CA ASN A 1034 17.41 2.37 -42.67
C ASN A 1034 16.21 1.49 -42.25
N GLU A 1035 16.26 0.18 -42.50
CA GLU A 1035 15.20 -0.77 -42.09
C GLU A 1035 15.47 -1.31 -40.67
N MET A 1036 14.47 -1.20 -39.79
CA MET A 1036 14.44 -1.86 -38.48
C MET A 1036 13.45 -3.03 -38.50
N GLU A 1037 13.90 -4.20 -38.04
CA GLU A 1037 13.08 -5.41 -37.96
C GLU A 1037 12.67 -5.69 -36.51
N TYR A 1038 11.38 -5.90 -36.30
CA TYR A 1038 10.79 -6.21 -34.99
C TYR A 1038 10.21 -7.62 -34.99
N LEU A 1039 10.66 -8.45 -34.05
CA LEU A 1039 10.17 -9.82 -33.86
C LEU A 1039 8.91 -9.82 -32.97
N VAL A 1040 7.83 -10.39 -33.48
CA VAL A 1040 6.52 -10.48 -32.82
C VAL A 1040 6.19 -11.95 -32.54
N ALA A 1041 5.88 -12.25 -31.27
CA ALA A 1041 5.49 -13.58 -30.84
C ALA A 1041 4.19 -14.06 -31.52
N PHE A 1042 4.05 -15.37 -31.76
CA PHE A 1042 2.89 -15.97 -32.45
C PHE A 1042 1.52 -15.47 -31.97
N ARG A 1043 1.36 -15.36 -30.65
CA ARG A 1043 0.10 -15.01 -29.99
C ARG A 1043 -0.28 -13.54 -30.15
N ARG A 1044 0.60 -12.71 -30.70
CA ARG A 1044 0.39 -11.28 -30.85
C ARG A 1044 -0.07 -10.92 -32.26
N THR A 1045 -0.99 -9.98 -32.30
CA THR A 1045 -1.58 -9.41 -33.49
C THR A 1045 -1.03 -7.99 -33.68
N PRO A 1046 -0.42 -7.69 -34.83
CA PRO A 1046 -0.02 -6.33 -35.15
C PRO A 1046 -1.23 -5.40 -35.18
N ILE A 1047 -1.11 -4.22 -34.55
CA ILE A 1047 -2.12 -3.14 -34.60
C ILE A 1047 -1.94 -2.35 -35.90
N VAL A 1048 -0.69 -2.20 -36.34
CA VAL A 1048 -0.30 -1.43 -37.51
C VAL A 1048 -0.43 -2.25 -38.80
N LYS A 1049 -0.71 -1.57 -39.91
CA LYS A 1049 -0.74 -2.12 -41.27
C LYS A 1049 0.48 -1.65 -42.06
N ALA A 1050 0.81 -2.36 -43.14
CA ALA A 1050 1.83 -1.90 -44.08
C ALA A 1050 1.39 -0.56 -44.72
N GLY A 1051 2.27 0.43 -44.72
CA GLY A 1051 2.01 1.82 -45.13
C GLY A 1051 1.66 2.78 -43.99
N ASP A 1052 1.47 2.29 -42.75
CA ASP A 1052 1.18 3.16 -41.61
C ASP A 1052 2.43 3.92 -41.15
N LYS A 1053 2.27 5.21 -40.86
CA LYS A 1053 3.30 6.02 -40.20
C LYS A 1053 3.28 5.77 -38.69
N VAL A 1054 4.43 5.38 -38.16
CA VAL A 1054 4.63 5.08 -36.74
C VAL A 1054 5.53 6.13 -36.10
N LYS A 1055 5.16 6.55 -34.89
CA LYS A 1055 5.99 7.43 -34.06
C LYS A 1055 6.86 6.62 -33.11
N LYS A 1056 8.00 7.19 -32.72
CA LYS A 1056 8.86 6.63 -31.68
C LYS A 1056 8.07 6.46 -30.37
N GLY A 1057 8.13 5.26 -29.79
CA GLY A 1057 7.38 4.90 -28.58
C GLY A 1057 5.95 4.42 -28.82
N GLN A 1058 5.47 4.35 -30.06
CA GLN A 1058 4.15 3.81 -30.40
C GLN A 1058 4.13 2.27 -30.32
N LEU A 1059 3.02 1.69 -29.86
CA LEU A 1059 2.80 0.25 -29.82
C LEU A 1059 2.52 -0.29 -31.23
N LEU A 1060 3.27 -1.32 -31.63
CA LEU A 1060 3.14 -1.99 -32.92
C LEU A 1060 2.22 -3.22 -32.86
N THR A 1061 2.08 -3.83 -31.68
CA THR A 1061 1.30 -5.06 -31.45
C THR A 1061 0.30 -4.88 -30.32
N ASP A 1062 -0.72 -5.73 -30.28
CA ASP A 1062 -1.68 -5.80 -29.18
C ASP A 1062 -1.00 -6.21 -27.85
N GLY A 1063 -1.65 -5.87 -26.75
CA GLY A 1063 -1.24 -6.27 -25.41
C GLY A 1063 -0.55 -5.18 -24.59
N SER A 1064 0.14 -5.63 -23.55
CA SER A 1064 0.67 -4.78 -22.48
C SER A 1064 2.10 -4.36 -22.76
N ALA A 1065 2.38 -3.05 -22.70
CA ALA A 1065 3.71 -2.49 -22.91
C ALA A 1065 4.62 -2.71 -21.70
N ASP A 1066 5.92 -2.86 -21.93
CA ASP A 1066 6.92 -2.66 -20.88
C ASP A 1066 7.11 -1.15 -20.66
N ILE A 1067 6.71 -0.68 -19.48
CA ILE A 1067 6.79 0.72 -19.06
C ILE A 1067 8.24 1.24 -19.07
N ALA A 1068 9.21 0.41 -18.71
CA ALA A 1068 10.62 0.83 -18.66
C ALA A 1068 11.19 1.06 -20.06
N GLU A 1069 10.86 0.17 -20.99
CA GLU A 1069 11.23 0.30 -22.40
C GLU A 1069 10.51 1.47 -23.07
N MET A 1070 9.21 1.64 -22.78
CA MET A 1070 8.41 2.77 -23.26
C MET A 1070 8.97 4.11 -22.78
N PHE A 1071 9.47 4.19 -21.54
CA PHE A 1071 10.12 5.40 -21.03
C PHE A 1071 11.50 5.67 -21.66
N ARG A 1072 12.26 4.61 -21.98
CA ARG A 1072 13.57 4.73 -22.64
C ARG A 1072 13.43 5.24 -24.08
N LEU A 1073 12.43 4.72 -24.80
CA LEU A 1073 12.22 5.03 -26.22
C LEU A 1073 11.37 6.28 -26.42
N GLY A 1074 10.28 6.41 -25.65
CA GLY A 1074 9.33 7.51 -25.73
C GLY A 1074 9.62 8.66 -24.76
N ASN A 1075 8.58 9.45 -24.48
CA ASN A 1075 8.62 10.59 -23.58
C ASN A 1075 7.91 10.28 -22.25
N LYS A 1076 8.22 11.04 -21.20
CA LYS A 1076 7.53 10.97 -19.90
C LYS A 1076 6.01 11.04 -20.06
N GLU A 1077 5.53 11.95 -20.91
CA GLU A 1077 4.08 12.17 -21.11
C GLU A 1077 3.35 10.98 -21.72
N LEU A 1078 4.03 10.26 -22.62
CA LEU A 1078 3.48 9.08 -23.28
C LEU A 1078 3.27 7.95 -22.27
N VAL A 1079 4.22 7.76 -21.36
CA VAL A 1079 4.12 6.76 -20.28
C VAL A 1079 3.05 7.14 -19.27
N GLU A 1080 2.95 8.42 -18.89
CA GLU A 1080 1.89 8.92 -18.01
C GLU A 1080 0.50 8.64 -18.59
N GLY A 1081 0.29 8.95 -19.87
CA GLY A 1081 -0.97 8.68 -20.58
C GLY A 1081 -1.30 7.19 -20.62
N TYR A 1082 -0.33 6.36 -21.00
CA TYR A 1082 -0.50 4.90 -21.07
C TYR A 1082 -0.93 4.29 -19.72
N ILE A 1083 -0.30 4.70 -18.62
CA ILE A 1083 -0.64 4.20 -17.27
C ILE A 1083 -2.07 4.61 -16.88
N ILE A 1084 -2.47 5.86 -17.16
CA ILE A 1084 -3.82 6.36 -16.84
C ILE A 1084 -4.87 5.59 -17.64
N GLU A 1085 -4.68 5.44 -18.95
CA GLU A 1085 -5.62 4.74 -19.83
C GLU A 1085 -5.79 3.26 -19.42
N GLU A 1086 -4.70 2.55 -19.18
CA GLU A 1086 -4.76 1.12 -18.83
C GLU A 1086 -5.37 0.89 -17.43
N ILE A 1087 -5.13 1.78 -16.47
CA ILE A 1087 -5.77 1.68 -15.14
C ILE A 1087 -7.26 1.99 -15.26
N ASN A 1088 -7.63 3.12 -15.88
CA ASN A 1088 -9.02 3.49 -16.05
C ASN A 1088 -9.80 2.43 -16.81
N LYS A 1089 -9.19 1.81 -17.83
CA LYS A 1089 -9.78 0.68 -18.56
C LYS A 1089 -10.21 -0.46 -17.63
N VAL A 1090 -9.36 -0.87 -16.68
CA VAL A 1090 -9.70 -1.95 -15.74
C VAL A 1090 -10.86 -1.57 -14.83
N TYR A 1091 -10.88 -0.34 -14.32
CA TYR A 1091 -11.92 0.12 -13.42
C TYR A 1091 -13.26 0.38 -14.15
N GLU A 1092 -13.24 1.00 -15.33
CA GLU A 1092 -14.44 1.30 -16.13
C GLU A 1092 -15.07 0.03 -16.72
N LEU A 1093 -14.28 -0.97 -17.14
CA LEU A 1093 -14.80 -2.29 -17.54
C LEU A 1093 -15.60 -2.97 -16.43
N GLN A 1094 -15.34 -2.59 -15.17
CA GLN A 1094 -16.05 -3.09 -14.00
C GLN A 1094 -17.01 -2.04 -13.41
N SER A 1095 -17.37 -1.00 -14.17
CA SER A 1095 -18.30 0.05 -13.76
C SER A 1095 -17.93 0.72 -12.43
N ALA A 1096 -16.63 0.86 -12.16
CA ALA A 1096 -16.07 1.62 -11.06
C ALA A 1096 -15.45 2.89 -11.62
N SER A 1097 -16.03 4.05 -11.33
CA SER A 1097 -15.49 5.32 -11.79
C SER A 1097 -14.48 5.88 -10.79
N ILE A 1098 -13.30 6.25 -11.30
CA ILE A 1098 -12.25 6.94 -10.55
C ILE A 1098 -11.89 8.24 -11.28
N SER A 1099 -11.71 9.33 -10.52
CA SER A 1099 -11.21 10.58 -11.11
C SER A 1099 -9.72 10.46 -11.46
N ARG A 1100 -9.34 10.93 -12.66
CA ARG A 1100 -7.95 10.91 -13.13
C ARG A 1100 -6.94 11.56 -12.18
N LYS A 1101 -7.37 12.57 -11.41
CA LYS A 1101 -6.47 13.29 -10.48
C LYS A 1101 -5.83 12.37 -9.44
N HIS A 1102 -6.53 11.33 -9.02
CA HIS A 1102 -6.03 10.37 -8.02
C HIS A 1102 -4.93 9.48 -8.62
N THR A 1103 -5.15 8.97 -9.84
CA THR A 1103 -4.14 8.20 -10.58
C THR A 1103 -2.91 9.05 -10.89
N GLU A 1104 -3.10 10.31 -11.29
CA GLU A 1104 -2.01 11.28 -11.55
C GLU A 1104 -1.12 11.51 -10.33
N ILE A 1105 -1.67 11.53 -9.11
CA ILE A 1105 -0.87 11.68 -7.88
C ILE A 1105 0.04 10.47 -7.66
N ILE A 1106 -0.46 9.26 -7.87
CA ILE A 1106 0.36 8.04 -7.74
C ILE A 1106 1.44 8.00 -8.82
N ILE A 1107 1.10 8.37 -10.06
CA ILE A 1107 2.06 8.44 -11.16
C ILE A 1107 3.15 9.49 -10.87
N ARG A 1108 2.78 10.68 -10.35
CA ARG A 1108 3.76 11.68 -9.91
C ARG A 1108 4.79 11.08 -8.96
N GLN A 1109 4.34 10.22 -8.03
CA GLN A 1109 5.24 9.54 -7.10
C GLN A 1109 6.11 8.46 -7.78
N MET A 1110 5.62 7.75 -8.80
CA MET A 1110 6.43 6.82 -9.60
C MET A 1110 7.60 7.51 -10.32
N PHE A 1111 7.44 8.78 -10.70
CA PHE A 1111 8.47 9.62 -11.35
C PHE A 1111 9.24 10.53 -10.36
N SER A 1112 9.01 10.41 -9.06
CA SER A 1112 9.58 11.32 -8.04
C SER A 1112 11.07 11.09 -7.74
N ARG A 1113 11.68 10.05 -8.34
CA ARG A 1113 13.05 9.64 -8.04
C ARG A 1113 14.01 10.02 -9.18
N ARG A 1114 15.22 10.39 -8.80
CA ARG A 1114 16.31 10.81 -9.69
C ARG A 1114 17.50 9.87 -9.52
N LYS A 1115 18.04 9.37 -10.62
CA LYS A 1115 19.27 8.58 -10.64
C LYS A 1115 20.46 9.49 -10.95
N ILE A 1116 21.45 9.51 -10.06
CA ILE A 1116 22.61 10.39 -10.18
C ILE A 1116 23.55 9.87 -11.28
N LYS A 1117 23.85 10.71 -12.27
CA LYS A 1117 24.85 10.44 -13.32
C LYS A 1117 26.23 10.97 -12.94
N ASP A 1118 26.25 12.19 -12.43
CA ASP A 1118 27.45 12.84 -11.93
C ASP A 1118 27.16 13.35 -10.52
N ALA A 1119 28.01 12.97 -9.58
CA ALA A 1119 27.84 13.32 -8.18
C ALA A 1119 28.36 14.73 -7.87
N GLY A 1120 29.20 15.33 -8.73
CA GLY A 1120 29.88 16.58 -8.42
C GLY A 1120 30.60 16.50 -7.07
N GLU A 1121 30.40 17.53 -6.23
CA GLU A 1121 30.91 17.60 -4.84
C GLU A 1121 29.81 17.36 -3.79
N THR A 1122 28.65 16.83 -4.21
CA THR A 1122 27.55 16.48 -3.30
C THR A 1122 27.83 15.21 -2.50
N ASN A 1123 26.99 14.97 -1.49
CA ASN A 1123 26.99 13.72 -0.71
C ASN A 1123 26.52 12.48 -1.50
N PHE A 1124 26.12 12.62 -2.77
CA PHE A 1124 25.60 11.53 -3.56
C PHE A 1124 26.69 10.66 -4.21
N SER A 1125 26.33 9.42 -4.56
CA SER A 1125 27.17 8.55 -5.37
C SER A 1125 26.60 8.35 -6.76
N ILE A 1126 27.48 8.13 -7.74
CA ILE A 1126 27.07 7.82 -9.11
C ILE A 1126 26.23 6.52 -9.11
N GLY A 1127 25.05 6.57 -9.70
CA GLY A 1127 24.10 5.46 -9.74
C GLY A 1127 23.14 5.40 -8.55
N ASP A 1128 23.30 6.23 -7.52
CA ASP A 1128 22.32 6.34 -6.43
C ASP A 1128 20.99 6.86 -6.99
N ILE A 1129 19.90 6.33 -6.44
CA ILE A 1129 18.56 6.80 -6.75
C ILE A 1129 18.02 7.48 -5.52
N VAL A 1130 17.83 8.79 -5.63
CA VAL A 1130 17.43 9.69 -4.55
C VAL A 1130 16.10 10.34 -4.85
N GLU A 1131 15.45 10.86 -3.81
CA GLU A 1131 14.23 11.64 -3.96
C GLU A 1131 14.51 12.99 -4.63
N ASN A 1132 13.62 13.45 -5.51
CA ASN A 1132 13.76 14.72 -6.21
C ASN A 1132 13.88 15.92 -5.25
N THR A 1133 13.19 15.88 -4.10
CA THR A 1133 13.28 16.91 -3.06
C THR A 1133 14.68 16.96 -2.45
N ALA A 1134 15.20 15.80 -2.01
CA ALA A 1134 16.54 15.69 -1.45
C ALA A 1134 17.63 16.09 -2.44
N PHE A 1135 17.44 15.79 -3.74
CA PHE A 1135 18.36 16.21 -4.79
C PHE A 1135 18.41 17.74 -4.94
N ILE A 1136 17.26 18.41 -4.95
CA ILE A 1136 17.19 19.88 -5.04
C ILE A 1136 17.79 20.53 -3.80
N GLU A 1137 17.44 20.07 -2.60
CA GLU A 1137 17.96 20.60 -1.33
C GLU A 1137 19.50 20.46 -1.24
N GLU A 1138 20.05 19.31 -1.61
CA GLU A 1138 21.49 19.05 -1.53
C GLU A 1138 22.27 19.85 -2.58
N ASN A 1139 21.75 19.99 -3.80
CA ASN A 1139 22.39 20.84 -4.80
C ASN A 1139 22.39 22.31 -4.35
N GLN A 1140 21.28 22.80 -3.80
CA GLN A 1140 21.20 24.16 -3.26
C GLN A 1140 22.28 24.37 -2.17
N ARG A 1141 22.40 23.42 -1.23
CA ARG A 1141 23.43 23.46 -0.18
C ARG A 1141 24.86 23.53 -0.74
N VAL A 1142 25.16 22.79 -1.80
CA VAL A 1142 26.50 22.79 -2.42
C VAL A 1142 26.76 24.08 -3.20
N VAL A 1143 25.74 24.64 -3.86
CA VAL A 1143 25.81 25.96 -4.51
C VAL A 1143 26.09 27.05 -3.49
N ASP A 1144 25.42 27.03 -2.34
CA ASP A 1144 25.63 27.98 -1.25
C ASP A 1144 27.06 27.89 -0.67
N LEU A 1145 27.70 26.71 -0.79
CA LEU A 1145 29.10 26.46 -0.42
C LEU A 1145 30.10 26.72 -1.56
N GLY A 1146 29.64 27.13 -2.75
CA GLY A 1146 30.48 27.42 -3.92
C GLY A 1146 31.02 26.19 -4.67
N GLY A 1147 30.46 25.00 -4.42
CA GLY A 1147 30.91 23.74 -5.03
C GLY A 1147 30.19 23.37 -6.34
N LYS A 1148 30.57 22.23 -6.94
CA LYS A 1148 29.94 21.71 -8.17
C LYS A 1148 28.70 20.86 -7.88
N GLU A 1149 27.57 21.22 -8.51
CA GLU A 1149 26.29 20.52 -8.44
C GLU A 1149 26.33 19.09 -9.01
N ALA A 1150 25.46 18.22 -8.48
CA ALA A 1150 25.22 16.90 -9.07
C ALA A 1150 24.25 16.96 -10.26
N LYS A 1151 24.45 16.07 -11.25
CA LYS A 1151 23.54 15.89 -12.39
C LYS A 1151 22.83 14.54 -12.29
N ALA A 1152 21.51 14.54 -12.52
CA ALA A 1152 20.68 13.35 -12.39
C ALA A 1152 19.66 13.20 -13.52
N GLU A 1153 19.25 11.97 -13.81
CA GLU A 1153 18.17 11.64 -14.74
C GLU A 1153 16.91 11.19 -14.00
N THR A 1154 15.72 11.46 -14.57
CA THR A 1154 14.46 10.91 -14.03
C THR A 1154 14.40 9.41 -14.27
N VAL A 1155 13.93 8.66 -13.27
CA VAL A 1155 13.66 7.22 -13.41
C VAL A 1155 12.23 6.91 -13.01
N VAL A 1156 11.62 5.94 -13.70
CA VAL A 1156 10.30 5.40 -13.33
C VAL A 1156 10.51 4.18 -12.47
N LEU A 1157 9.96 4.17 -11.26
CA LEU A 1157 10.04 3.03 -10.34
C LEU A 1157 8.64 2.52 -9.99
N GLY A 1158 8.57 1.24 -9.60
CA GLY A 1158 7.36 0.68 -9.02
C GLY A 1158 7.08 1.26 -7.63
N ILE A 1159 5.81 1.30 -7.23
CA ILE A 1159 5.37 1.89 -5.96
C ILE A 1159 6.14 1.33 -4.74
N THR A 1160 6.42 0.01 -4.70
CA THR A 1160 7.17 -0.58 -3.57
C THR A 1160 8.60 -0.06 -3.49
N GLU A 1161 9.27 0.12 -4.64
CA GLU A 1161 10.63 0.65 -4.67
C GLU A 1161 10.69 2.13 -4.29
N VAL A 1162 9.67 2.91 -4.66
CA VAL A 1162 9.54 4.33 -4.27
C VAL A 1162 9.42 4.47 -2.75
N SER A 1163 8.52 3.70 -2.11
CA SER A 1163 8.34 3.72 -0.65
C SER A 1163 9.57 3.28 0.13
N LEU A 1164 10.35 2.33 -0.38
CA LEU A 1164 11.59 1.89 0.29
C LEU A 1164 12.73 2.92 0.22
N ARG A 1165 12.65 3.86 -0.74
CA ARG A 1165 13.65 4.92 -0.97
C ARG A 1165 13.12 6.30 -0.56
N THR A 1166 12.23 6.38 0.42
CA THR A 1166 11.86 7.66 1.03
C THR A 1166 13.05 8.24 1.81
N LYS A 1167 13.13 9.57 1.95
CA LYS A 1167 14.14 10.25 2.77
C LYS A 1167 14.09 9.81 4.24
N SER A 1168 12.89 9.55 4.76
CA SER A 1168 12.67 9.12 6.13
C SER A 1168 12.93 7.62 6.30
N TRP A 1169 14.00 7.28 7.01
CA TRP A 1169 14.31 5.89 7.28
C TRP A 1169 13.30 5.25 8.24
N LEU A 1170 12.65 6.03 9.11
CA LEU A 1170 11.65 5.53 10.06
C LEU A 1170 10.38 5.06 9.33
N SER A 1171 9.92 5.84 8.34
CA SER A 1171 8.80 5.48 7.48
C SER A 1171 9.12 4.25 6.63
N ALA A 1172 10.30 4.22 5.98
CA ALA A 1172 10.74 3.07 5.20
C ALA A 1172 10.83 1.78 6.05
N ALA A 1173 11.42 1.86 7.26
CA ALA A 1173 11.60 0.72 8.15
C ALA A 1173 10.27 0.13 8.63
N SER A 1174 9.25 0.96 8.82
CA SER A 1174 7.91 0.53 9.23
C SER A 1174 7.09 -0.14 8.11
N PHE A 1175 7.50 0.04 6.84
CA PHE A 1175 6.81 -0.54 5.70
C PHE A 1175 7.21 -2.00 5.45
N GLN A 1176 8.43 -2.22 4.95
CA GLN A 1176 9.01 -3.52 4.56
C GLN A 1176 10.54 -3.50 4.67
N ASN A 1177 11.16 -4.69 4.70
CA ASN A 1177 12.61 -4.85 4.72
C ASN A 1177 13.30 -4.04 5.84
N THR A 1178 12.68 -3.98 7.01
CA THR A 1178 13.11 -3.19 8.19
C THR A 1178 14.62 -3.31 8.43
N ASN A 1179 15.16 -4.53 8.46
CA ASN A 1179 16.58 -4.76 8.68
C ASN A 1179 17.45 -4.08 7.62
N ARG A 1180 17.14 -4.25 6.33
CA ARG A 1180 17.91 -3.65 5.23
C ARG A 1180 17.94 -2.12 5.34
N VAL A 1181 16.81 -1.51 5.67
CA VAL A 1181 16.69 -0.05 5.86
C VAL A 1181 17.52 0.42 7.05
N LEU A 1182 17.43 -0.27 8.20
CA LEU A 1182 18.19 0.09 9.40
C LEU A 1182 19.70 -0.07 9.19
N ILE A 1183 20.14 -1.15 8.53
CA ILE A 1183 21.56 -1.42 8.23
C ILE A 1183 22.16 -0.33 7.35
N GLU A 1184 21.45 0.05 6.30
CA GLU A 1184 21.92 1.08 5.37
C GLU A 1184 22.02 2.45 6.04
N ASN A 1185 21.01 2.83 6.82
CA ASN A 1185 20.98 4.12 7.49
C ASN A 1185 21.94 4.21 8.69
N ALA A 1186 22.15 3.11 9.42
CA ALA A 1186 23.12 3.08 10.53
C ALA A 1186 24.56 3.35 10.08
N ILE A 1187 24.93 2.95 8.85
CA ILE A 1187 26.25 3.22 8.25
C ILE A 1187 26.32 4.60 7.62
N LYS A 1188 25.24 5.07 6.99
CA LYS A 1188 25.17 6.41 6.39
C LYS A 1188 25.05 7.51 7.43
N GLY A 1189 24.72 7.17 8.68
CA GLY A 1189 24.40 8.14 9.73
C GLY A 1189 23.08 8.86 9.45
N GLY A 1190 22.04 8.11 9.06
CA GLY A 1190 20.76 8.65 8.60
C GLY A 1190 20.11 9.57 9.63
N VAL A 1191 19.74 10.77 9.20
CA VAL A 1191 19.02 11.76 10.00
C VAL A 1191 17.62 11.93 9.43
N ASP A 1192 16.61 11.75 10.28
CA ASP A 1192 15.20 11.90 9.93
C ASP A 1192 14.64 13.19 10.54
N ASN A 1193 14.10 14.06 9.69
CA ASN A 1193 13.58 15.38 10.07
C ASN A 1193 12.09 15.36 10.42
N LEU A 1194 11.46 14.18 10.50
CA LEU A 1194 10.07 14.02 10.99
C LEU A 1194 9.05 14.88 10.24
N ARG A 1195 9.26 15.07 8.93
CA ARG A 1195 8.39 15.91 8.08
C ARG A 1195 7.18 15.16 7.54
N GLY A 1196 7.19 13.83 7.49
CA GLY A 1196 6.09 13.02 6.97
C GLY A 1196 5.00 12.75 8.01
N LEU A 1197 3.92 12.11 7.57
CA LEU A 1197 2.81 11.78 8.46
C LEU A 1197 3.14 10.61 9.41
N LYS A 1198 3.79 9.59 8.87
CA LYS A 1198 3.95 8.29 9.54
C LYS A 1198 4.95 8.32 10.69
N GLU A 1199 5.99 9.12 10.55
CA GLU A 1199 7.01 9.37 11.57
C GLU A 1199 6.38 10.01 12.80
N ASN A 1200 5.56 11.05 12.57
CA ASN A 1200 4.85 11.75 13.65
C ASN A 1200 3.84 10.83 14.35
N VAL A 1201 3.12 9.96 13.61
CA VAL A 1201 2.24 8.95 14.21
C VAL A 1201 3.02 7.95 15.07
N ILE A 1202 4.17 7.48 14.61
CA ILE A 1202 5.02 6.53 15.35
C ILE A 1202 5.51 7.15 16.67
N ILE A 1203 5.93 8.41 16.62
CA ILE A 1203 6.47 9.14 17.78
C ILE A 1203 5.36 9.61 18.72
N GLY A 1204 4.15 9.85 18.20
CA GLY A 1204 3.01 10.37 18.96
C GLY A 1204 2.88 11.89 18.92
N ARG A 1205 3.27 12.53 17.81
CA ARG A 1205 3.09 13.96 17.54
C ARG A 1205 1.93 14.22 16.58
N LEU A 1206 1.47 15.47 16.55
CA LEU A 1206 0.53 15.93 15.53
C LEU A 1206 1.13 15.75 14.14
N ILE A 1207 0.30 15.26 13.22
CA ILE A 1207 0.70 15.08 11.83
C ILE A 1207 0.79 16.44 11.13
N PRO A 1208 1.76 16.65 10.22
CA PRO A 1208 1.89 17.89 9.43
C PRO A 1208 0.86 17.95 8.28
N ALA A 1209 -0.40 17.66 8.57
CA ALA A 1209 -1.54 17.73 7.66
C ALA A 1209 -2.82 18.07 8.44
N GLY A 1210 -3.84 18.57 7.73
CA GLY A 1210 -5.11 19.01 8.29
C GLY A 1210 -4.92 20.10 9.35
N THR A 1211 -5.49 19.90 10.53
CA THR A 1211 -5.39 20.81 11.68
C THR A 1211 -3.96 20.97 12.18
N GLY A 1212 -3.14 19.93 12.12
CA GLY A 1212 -1.73 19.99 12.53
C GLY A 1212 -0.81 20.78 11.58
N PHE A 1213 -1.30 21.13 10.38
CA PHE A 1213 -0.58 21.99 9.45
C PHE A 1213 -0.64 23.48 9.86
N LYS A 1214 -1.80 23.95 10.34
CA LYS A 1214 -2.04 25.37 10.68
C LYS A 1214 -1.21 25.82 11.89
N ASN A 1215 -1.09 24.97 12.93
CA ASN A 1215 -0.36 25.31 14.16
C ASN A 1215 1.15 25.56 13.96
N LYS A 1216 1.78 25.02 12.91
CA LYS A 1216 3.21 25.28 12.61
C LYS A 1216 3.46 26.63 11.93
N PHE A 1217 2.48 27.16 11.22
CA PHE A 1217 2.59 28.45 10.52
C PHE A 1217 2.25 29.64 11.41
N ASP A 1218 1.38 29.45 12.41
CA ASP A 1218 1.11 30.48 13.41
C ASP A 1218 2.26 30.61 14.43
N SER A 1219 2.92 29.51 14.81
CA SER A 1219 4.08 29.56 15.72
C SER A 1219 5.32 30.21 15.10
N THR A 1220 5.42 30.27 13.77
CA THR A 1220 6.53 30.94 13.04
C THR A 1220 6.27 32.42 12.76
N LYS A 1221 5.11 32.95 13.14
CA LYS A 1221 4.83 34.39 13.13
C LYS A 1221 5.02 35.06 14.50
N GLU A 1222 5.19 34.27 15.57
CA GLU A 1222 5.43 34.76 16.93
C GLU A 1222 6.91 34.65 17.38
N GLU A 1223 7.79 34.09 16.53
CA GLU A 1223 9.26 34.22 16.61
C GLU A 1223 9.76 35.17 15.51
#